data_AF-U3U6Y4-F1
#
_entry.id   AF-U3U6Y4-F1
#
_cell.length_a   1.000
_cell.length_b   1.000
_cell.length_c   1.000
_cell.angle_alpha   90.00
_cell.angle_beta   90.00
_cell.angle_gamma   90.00
#
_symmetry.space_group_name_H-M   'P 1'
#
loop_
_entity.id
_entity.type
_entity.pdbx_description
1 polymer ?
#
loop_
_entity_poly.entity_id
_entity_poly.type
_entity_poly.pdbx_seq_one_letter_code
_entity_poly.pdbx_strand_id
1 'polypeptide(L)'
;MNINYIVLARKWRPKTFSEVIGQQHIITTLCNSLALKRLHHAYLFSGTHGIGKTSIARLLAKCFNCETGITATPCAQCNSCREFEQARFVDFIEIDAASRTKVEDTRDLLDNMQYTPTYGRFKVYLIDEVHMLSRQSFNALLKTIEEPPTHVKLLLVTTDSHKLPITVRSRCMHLHLHVLNTKQIHLQLKYILRQEKIEFDDQALYLLARASNGSMRDALSLTDQAIVMGQGSVLYVTVLQMLGILDDEQALALIEALANGQGEQMMLLLDQAALKGVEWETLLIEILRLLHCIAMVQFLPRYLEDHDIKYTDRLHTLARFLPTTDVQLYYQTILMGRKDLSLAPTRRLGVEMTLLRALAFHPKPKIAQPILSSELTSKLELQLNESKSIILEKSYVDSPDNRILIKKDDAKLSNLTDNLPKSTKELLEARTQLLKQTNKKKDKLIINSILPIDLKRLENPCSTIINDSKTKIQINSEQLGSVEDTKVIPNYSLTIPDDEKKFELSKNIVQEVKQRDPWATEIVKLNLPKLIQQLLLNAWKETAENKIILHLRSHKQYLNTENTCQIIQNALRKKTDNQFLECNIIQDDDLTVLTPMELYHMLYEEKLAIARQSIENDTHIQTLRKFFDADLDQNSVRPL
;
A
#
# COMPACT_ATOMS: atom_id res chain seq x y z
N MET A 1 21.63 39.69 11.75
CA MET A 1 20.25 40.16 11.99
C MET A 1 19.32 39.00 11.74
N ASN A 2 18.52 38.56 12.73
CA ASN A 2 17.59 37.44 12.52
C ASN A 2 16.31 37.94 11.84
N ILE A 3 16.39 38.13 10.53
CA ILE A 3 15.20 38.23 9.68
C ILE A 3 14.55 36.84 9.72
N ASN A 4 13.38 36.72 10.34
CA ASN A 4 12.63 35.46 10.34
C ASN A 4 12.30 35.09 8.89
N TYR A 5 12.98 34.07 8.34
CA TYR A 5 12.71 33.57 7.00
C TYR A 5 11.30 32.97 6.96
N ILE A 6 10.43 33.54 6.12
CA ILE A 6 9.08 33.04 5.90
C ILE A 6 9.03 32.50 4.47
N VAL A 7 9.01 31.16 4.38
CA VAL A 7 8.74 30.35 3.18
C VAL A 7 7.67 31.01 2.31
N LEU A 8 7.88 31.08 1.00
CA LEU A 8 6.97 31.77 0.06
C LEU A 8 5.54 31.24 0.17
N ALA A 9 5.37 29.93 0.34
CA ALA A 9 4.08 29.27 0.58
C ALA A 9 3.29 29.80 1.80
N ARG A 10 3.96 30.45 2.77
CA ARG A 10 3.32 31.14 3.91
C ARG A 10 3.24 32.65 3.70
N LYS A 11 4.25 33.27 3.08
CA LYS A 11 4.29 34.73 2.80
C LYS A 11 3.23 35.16 1.79
N TRP A 12 3.03 34.36 0.74
CA TRP A 12 2.10 34.58 -0.38
C TRP A 12 0.76 33.88 -0.22
N ARG A 13 0.33 33.62 1.02
CA ARG A 13 -1.02 33.12 1.29
C ARG A 13 -2.02 34.24 1.00
N PRO A 14 -3.03 34.03 0.14
CA PRO A 14 -3.93 35.11 -0.30
C PRO A 14 -4.73 35.67 0.87
N LYS A 15 -4.85 37.00 0.91
CA LYS A 15 -5.44 37.81 1.99
C LYS A 15 -6.82 38.37 1.62
N THR A 16 -7.14 38.35 0.34
CA THR A 16 -8.43 38.71 -0.28
C THR A 16 -8.85 37.65 -1.31
N PHE A 17 -10.13 37.57 -1.68
CA PHE A 17 -10.57 36.66 -2.75
C PHE A 17 -10.01 37.03 -4.13
N SER A 18 -9.64 38.29 -4.37
CA SER A 18 -8.99 38.76 -5.60
C SER A 18 -7.57 38.23 -5.80
N GLU A 19 -6.90 37.77 -4.74
CA GLU A 19 -5.56 37.16 -4.80
C GLU A 19 -5.61 35.63 -5.04
N VAL A 20 -6.80 35.03 -5.06
CA VAL A 20 -6.97 33.59 -5.25
C VAL A 20 -6.89 33.25 -6.74
N ILE A 21 -5.88 32.47 -7.13
CA ILE A 21 -5.68 32.03 -8.51
C ILE A 21 -6.69 30.92 -8.86
N GLY A 22 -7.37 31.06 -10.00
CA GLY A 22 -8.35 30.08 -10.47
C GLY A 22 -9.66 30.11 -9.68
N GLN A 23 -10.34 28.97 -9.59
CA GLN A 23 -11.55 28.75 -8.76
C GLN A 23 -12.68 29.81 -8.91
N GLN A 24 -12.81 30.47 -10.07
CA GLN A 24 -13.72 31.60 -10.28
C GLN A 24 -15.20 31.25 -9.99
N HIS A 25 -15.60 29.99 -10.21
CA HIS A 25 -16.94 29.47 -9.88
C HIS A 25 -17.22 29.44 -8.38
N ILE A 26 -16.22 29.08 -7.56
CA ILE A 26 -16.33 29.09 -6.09
C ILE A 26 -16.28 30.52 -5.58
N ILE A 27 -15.36 31.34 -6.09
CA ILE A 27 -15.20 32.73 -5.65
C ILE A 27 -16.48 33.52 -5.91
N THR A 28 -17.05 33.46 -7.11
CA THR A 28 -18.33 34.13 -7.43
C THR A 28 -19.47 33.60 -6.56
N THR A 29 -19.55 32.28 -6.34
CA THR A 29 -20.56 31.66 -5.45
C THR A 29 -20.45 32.17 -4.01
N LEU A 30 -19.24 32.27 -3.45
CA LEU A 30 -19.01 32.78 -2.09
C LEU A 30 -19.28 34.29 -2.00
N CYS A 31 -18.83 35.09 -2.97
CA CYS A 31 -19.11 36.52 -3.03
C CYS A 31 -20.63 36.79 -3.10
N ASN A 32 -21.36 36.02 -3.91
CA ASN A 32 -22.82 36.13 -4.03
C ASN A 32 -23.54 35.67 -2.75
N SER A 33 -23.08 34.58 -2.11
CA SER A 33 -23.60 34.11 -0.80
C SER A 33 -23.43 35.18 0.29
N LEU A 34 -22.27 35.83 0.36
CA LEU A 34 -21.98 36.93 1.29
C LEU A 34 -22.84 38.17 1.00
N ALA A 35 -22.90 38.62 -0.27
CA ALA A 35 -23.66 39.80 -0.67
C ALA A 35 -25.18 39.65 -0.44
N LEU A 36 -25.74 38.48 -0.76
CA LEU A 36 -27.15 38.14 -0.51
C LEU A 36 -27.41 37.74 0.96
N LYS A 37 -26.39 37.73 1.83
CA LYS A 37 -26.43 37.26 3.22
C LYS A 37 -26.98 35.84 3.41
N ARG A 38 -26.98 35.02 2.35
CA ARG A 38 -27.41 33.62 2.35
C ARG A 38 -26.26 32.72 2.83
N LEU A 39 -26.00 32.80 4.14
CA LEU A 39 -24.89 32.08 4.79
C LEU A 39 -25.34 30.70 5.27
N HIS A 40 -24.76 29.64 4.70
CA HIS A 40 -24.97 28.28 5.19
C HIS A 40 -24.38 28.09 6.60
N HIS A 41 -24.78 27.04 7.31
CA HIS A 41 -24.20 26.68 8.61
C HIS A 41 -22.90 25.88 8.43
N ALA A 42 -22.84 24.99 7.44
CA ALA A 42 -21.67 24.19 7.10
C ALA A 42 -21.27 24.33 5.62
N TYR A 43 -19.96 24.48 5.38
CA TYR A 43 -19.33 24.48 4.05
C TYR A 43 -18.32 23.33 3.98
N LEU A 44 -18.26 22.61 2.86
CA LEU A 44 -17.33 21.50 2.64
C LEU A 44 -16.46 21.76 1.41
N PHE A 45 -15.19 22.05 1.62
CA PHE A 45 -14.19 22.25 0.57
C PHE A 45 -13.49 20.94 0.24
N SER A 46 -13.55 20.52 -1.02
CA SER A 46 -12.94 19.27 -1.51
C SER A 46 -12.00 19.52 -2.71
N GLY A 47 -11.19 18.52 -3.05
CA GLY A 47 -10.20 18.57 -4.13
C GLY A 47 -8.80 18.20 -3.62
N THR A 48 -7.81 18.14 -4.53
CA THR A 48 -6.44 17.67 -4.23
C THR A 48 -5.71 18.48 -3.14
N HIS A 49 -4.50 18.04 -2.77
CA HIS A 49 -3.68 18.80 -1.82
C HIS A 49 -3.23 20.15 -2.41
N GLY A 50 -2.96 21.12 -1.54
CA GLY A 50 -2.23 22.35 -1.88
C GLY A 50 -2.88 23.35 -2.85
N ILE A 51 -4.02 23.04 -3.46
CA ILE A 51 -4.84 23.93 -4.32
C ILE A 51 -5.56 25.09 -3.58
N GLY A 52 -5.32 25.25 -2.28
CA GLY A 52 -5.76 26.43 -1.51
C GLY A 52 -7.02 26.27 -0.65
N LYS A 53 -7.59 25.06 -0.50
CA LYS A 53 -8.80 24.77 0.29
C LYS A 53 -8.84 25.50 1.66
N THR A 54 -7.86 25.22 2.52
CA THR A 54 -7.69 25.82 3.85
C THR A 54 -7.51 27.35 3.82
N SER A 55 -6.93 27.89 2.74
CA SER A 55 -6.76 29.35 2.57
C SER A 55 -8.08 30.02 2.23
N ILE A 56 -8.88 29.46 1.32
CA ILE A 56 -10.22 29.95 1.00
C ILE A 56 -11.16 29.85 2.22
N ALA A 57 -11.06 28.78 3.01
CA ALA A 57 -11.78 28.64 4.27
C ALA A 57 -11.43 29.77 5.28
N ARG A 58 -10.13 30.05 5.48
CA ARG A 58 -9.67 31.17 6.33
C ARG A 58 -10.13 32.54 5.81
N LEU A 59 -10.14 32.75 4.49
CA LEU A 59 -10.68 33.97 3.87
C LEU A 59 -12.18 34.12 4.16
N LEU A 60 -12.96 33.05 4.04
CA LEU A 60 -14.39 33.06 4.33
C LEU A 60 -14.67 33.37 5.82
N ALA A 61 -13.89 32.80 6.74
CA ALA A 61 -13.94 33.13 8.18
C ALA A 61 -13.64 34.62 8.44
N LYS A 62 -12.60 35.17 7.79
CA LYS A 62 -12.23 36.60 7.84
C LYS A 62 -13.34 37.51 7.29
N CYS A 63 -14.12 37.04 6.30
CA CYS A 63 -15.28 37.74 5.75
C CYS A 63 -16.53 37.70 6.65
N PHE A 64 -16.72 36.65 7.46
CA PHE A 64 -17.82 36.56 8.42
C PHE A 64 -17.61 37.46 9.65
N ASN A 65 -16.36 37.59 10.11
CA ASN A 65 -16.00 38.27 11.35
C ASN A 65 -15.33 39.65 11.17
N CYS A 66 -15.44 40.25 9.97
CA CYS A 66 -14.96 41.60 9.71
C CYS A 66 -15.84 42.64 10.44
N GLU A 67 -15.20 43.59 11.14
CA GLU A 67 -15.90 44.62 11.93
C GLU A 67 -16.82 45.48 11.06
N THR A 68 -16.39 45.79 9.84
CA THR A 68 -17.15 46.59 8.86
C THR A 68 -18.46 45.94 8.39
N GLY A 69 -18.62 44.62 8.55
CA GLY A 69 -19.79 43.88 8.07
C GLY A 69 -19.46 42.48 7.57
N ILE A 70 -20.50 41.73 7.24
CA ILE A 70 -20.39 40.50 6.44
C ILE A 70 -20.17 40.95 5.00
N THR A 71 -18.93 40.89 4.52
CA THR A 71 -18.50 41.47 3.23
C THR A 71 -17.51 40.57 2.52
N ALA A 72 -17.65 40.42 1.19
CA ALA A 72 -16.70 39.67 0.37
C ALA A 72 -15.30 40.31 0.27
N THR A 73 -15.19 41.60 0.59
CA THR A 73 -13.96 42.39 0.61
C THR A 73 -13.61 42.77 2.06
N PRO A 74 -12.93 41.90 2.83
CA PRO A 74 -12.57 42.21 4.21
C PRO A 74 -11.54 43.34 4.23
N CYS A 75 -11.75 44.36 5.08
CA CYS A 75 -10.98 45.61 5.02
C CYS A 75 -9.48 45.48 5.36
N ALA A 76 -9.01 44.32 5.84
CA ALA A 76 -7.65 44.00 6.29
C ALA A 76 -7.08 44.86 7.45
N GLN A 77 -7.67 46.01 7.76
CA GLN A 77 -7.17 46.98 8.73
C GLN A 77 -7.76 46.81 10.14
N CYS A 78 -8.90 46.14 10.29
CA CYS A 78 -9.62 45.95 11.55
C CYS A 78 -8.87 45.04 12.55
N ASN A 79 -9.24 45.04 13.84
CA ASN A 79 -8.58 44.22 14.85
C ASN A 79 -8.79 42.73 14.57
N SER A 80 -10.03 42.29 14.34
CA SER A 80 -10.32 40.92 13.88
C SER A 80 -9.49 40.56 12.65
N CYS A 81 -9.41 41.48 11.69
CA CYS A 81 -8.68 41.31 10.43
C CYS A 81 -7.18 41.04 10.64
N ARG A 82 -6.57 41.69 11.64
CA ARG A 82 -5.15 41.54 12.03
C ARG A 82 -4.93 40.27 12.84
N GLU A 83 -5.84 39.91 13.73
CA GLU A 83 -5.75 38.67 14.52
C GLU A 83 -5.90 37.41 13.66
N PHE A 84 -6.78 37.43 12.65
CA PHE A 84 -6.85 36.38 11.62
C PHE A 84 -5.51 36.22 10.87
N GLU A 85 -4.85 37.34 10.54
CA GLU A 85 -3.55 37.36 9.86
C GLU A 85 -2.43 36.79 10.75
N GLN A 86 -2.48 37.06 12.05
CA GLN A 86 -1.55 36.52 13.06
C GLN A 86 -1.89 35.09 13.52
N ALA A 87 -3.01 34.52 13.07
CA ALA A 87 -3.58 33.25 13.56
C ALA A 87 -3.78 33.23 15.09
N ARG A 88 -4.37 34.31 15.63
CA ARG A 88 -4.64 34.52 17.07
C ARG A 88 -6.10 34.81 17.42
N PHE A 89 -6.98 34.90 16.41
CA PHE A 89 -8.38 35.27 16.61
C PHE A 89 -9.15 34.19 17.41
N VAL A 90 -9.66 34.55 18.59
CA VAL A 90 -10.15 33.59 19.60
C VAL A 90 -11.35 32.76 19.10
N ASP A 91 -12.29 33.38 18.38
CA ASP A 91 -13.48 32.70 17.86
C ASP A 91 -13.25 32.01 16.50
N PHE A 92 -11.99 31.74 16.14
CA PHE A 92 -11.60 30.90 14.99
C PHE A 92 -10.77 29.71 15.46
N ILE A 93 -11.39 28.53 15.50
CA ILE A 93 -10.79 27.32 16.04
C ILE A 93 -10.40 26.41 14.86
N GLU A 94 -9.10 26.30 14.60
CA GLU A 94 -8.53 25.41 13.58
C GLU A 94 -8.15 24.06 14.21
N ILE A 95 -8.79 23.00 13.73
CA ILE A 95 -8.62 21.61 14.15
C ILE A 95 -8.09 20.83 12.94
N ASP A 96 -6.84 20.39 12.99
CA ASP A 96 -6.29 19.43 12.04
C ASP A 96 -6.60 18.00 12.56
N ALA A 97 -7.44 17.27 11.83
CA ALA A 97 -7.86 15.93 12.20
C ALA A 97 -6.74 14.89 12.05
N ALA A 98 -5.68 15.17 11.28
CA ALA A 98 -4.54 14.27 11.13
C ALA A 98 -3.57 14.34 12.31
N SER A 99 -3.42 15.51 12.97
CA SER A 99 -2.57 15.65 14.17
C SER A 99 -3.33 15.42 15.48
N ARG A 100 -4.63 15.72 15.57
CA ARG A 100 -5.44 15.49 16.78
C ARG A 100 -6.22 14.19 16.71
N THR A 101 -5.49 13.07 16.70
CA THR A 101 -6.07 11.71 16.66
C THR A 101 -6.66 11.24 17.99
N LYS A 102 -6.42 11.95 19.10
CA LYS A 102 -7.10 11.73 20.38
C LYS A 102 -8.58 12.09 20.25
N VAL A 103 -9.43 11.08 20.38
CA VAL A 103 -10.89 11.20 20.21
C VAL A 103 -11.49 12.22 21.19
N GLU A 104 -11.03 12.18 22.44
CA GLU A 104 -11.45 13.07 23.54
C GLU A 104 -11.20 14.55 23.21
N ASP A 105 -9.95 14.93 22.92
CA ASP A 105 -9.55 16.30 22.52
C ASP A 105 -10.43 16.89 21.40
N THR A 106 -10.85 16.06 20.42
CA THR A 106 -11.73 16.52 19.34
C THR A 106 -13.18 16.68 19.80
N ARG A 107 -13.67 15.76 20.63
CA ARG A 107 -15.06 15.76 21.11
C ARG A 107 -15.32 16.95 22.01
N ASP A 108 -14.44 17.21 22.97
CA ASP A 108 -14.63 18.30 23.93
C ASP A 108 -14.71 19.66 23.22
N LEU A 109 -13.98 19.85 22.11
CA LEU A 109 -14.06 21.04 21.27
C LEU A 109 -15.38 21.15 20.46
N LEU A 110 -15.98 20.02 20.09
CA LEU A 110 -17.31 19.95 19.45
C LEU A 110 -18.43 20.21 20.47
N ASP A 111 -18.39 19.60 21.65
CA ASP A 111 -19.38 19.82 22.70
C ASP A 111 -19.34 21.30 23.18
N ASN A 112 -18.18 21.96 23.14
CA ASN A 112 -18.01 23.41 23.34
C ASN A 112 -18.56 24.33 22.22
N MET A 113 -19.17 23.81 21.14
CA MET A 113 -19.79 24.62 20.08
C MET A 113 -21.04 25.37 20.54
N GLN A 114 -21.73 24.88 21.57
CA GLN A 114 -23.00 25.47 22.04
C GLN A 114 -22.82 26.89 22.59
N TYR A 115 -21.66 27.20 23.19
CA TYR A 115 -21.36 28.51 23.74
C TYR A 115 -21.17 29.59 22.66
N THR A 116 -21.70 30.78 22.92
CA THR A 116 -21.59 31.99 22.08
C THR A 116 -20.14 32.42 21.82
N PRO A 117 -19.86 33.17 20.75
CA PRO A 117 -18.55 33.77 20.53
C PRO A 117 -18.21 34.83 21.59
N THR A 118 -16.92 35.13 21.75
CA THR A 118 -16.38 36.07 22.74
C THR A 118 -16.24 37.49 22.20
N TYR A 119 -15.88 37.62 20.91
CA TYR A 119 -15.58 38.89 20.24
C TYR A 119 -16.08 38.90 18.78
N GLY A 120 -16.08 37.75 18.11
CA GLY A 120 -16.57 37.59 16.74
C GLY A 120 -18.09 37.63 16.62
N ARG A 121 -18.58 37.87 15.39
CA ARG A 121 -20.00 37.74 15.04
C ARG A 121 -20.42 36.26 14.96
N PHE A 122 -19.48 35.40 14.57
CA PHE A 122 -19.64 33.96 14.46
C PHE A 122 -18.45 33.23 15.09
N LYS A 123 -18.72 32.11 15.76
CA LYS A 123 -17.73 31.14 16.22
C LYS A 123 -17.46 30.18 15.06
N VAL A 124 -16.28 30.29 14.44
CA VAL A 124 -15.94 29.60 13.20
C VAL A 124 -14.99 28.45 13.49
N TYR A 125 -15.40 27.23 13.17
CA TYR A 125 -14.59 26.03 13.31
C TYR A 125 -14.09 25.59 11.94
N LEU A 126 -12.78 25.55 11.75
CA LEU A 126 -12.13 24.97 10.58
C LEU A 126 -11.61 23.58 10.92
N ILE A 127 -12.17 22.55 10.30
CA ILE A 127 -11.71 21.17 10.45
C ILE A 127 -10.97 20.78 9.16
N ASP A 128 -9.64 20.71 9.23
CA ASP A 128 -8.80 20.28 8.10
C ASP A 128 -8.59 18.77 8.11
N GLU A 129 -8.47 18.22 6.89
CA GLU A 129 -8.57 16.79 6.54
C GLU A 129 -9.63 16.01 7.34
N VAL A 130 -10.87 16.55 7.37
CA VAL A 130 -12.02 16.04 8.15
C VAL A 130 -12.29 14.54 7.97
N HIS A 131 -11.89 13.93 6.85
CA HIS A 131 -12.03 12.49 6.60
C HIS A 131 -11.18 11.60 7.52
N MET A 132 -10.22 12.17 8.27
CA MET A 132 -9.40 11.48 9.27
C MET A 132 -10.06 11.42 10.66
N LEU A 133 -11.21 12.08 10.87
CA LEU A 133 -11.92 12.03 12.16
C LEU A 133 -12.40 10.62 12.53
N SER A 134 -12.46 10.35 13.84
CA SER A 134 -13.01 9.09 14.35
C SER A 134 -14.52 8.97 14.09
N ARG A 135 -15.03 7.72 14.02
CA ARG A 135 -16.48 7.44 13.95
C ARG A 135 -17.26 8.14 15.08
N GLN A 136 -16.68 8.30 16.27
CA GLN A 136 -17.31 8.97 17.40
C GLN A 136 -17.35 10.50 17.24
N SER A 137 -16.24 11.10 16.79
CA SER A 137 -16.15 12.53 16.47
C SER A 137 -17.13 12.93 15.36
N PHE A 138 -17.31 12.07 14.34
CA PHE A 138 -18.35 12.25 13.31
C PHE A 138 -19.77 12.24 13.88
N ASN A 139 -20.07 11.35 14.83
CA ASN A 139 -21.41 11.29 15.44
C ASN A 139 -21.71 12.49 16.36
N ALA A 140 -20.68 13.12 16.95
CA ALA A 140 -20.84 14.41 17.62
C ALA A 140 -21.09 15.54 16.60
N LEU A 141 -20.26 15.62 15.56
CA LEU A 141 -20.38 16.61 14.47
C LEU A 141 -21.76 16.56 13.77
N LEU A 142 -22.31 15.36 13.55
CA LEU A 142 -23.61 15.17 12.91
C LEU A 142 -24.75 15.86 13.69
N LYS A 143 -24.74 15.80 15.03
CA LYS A 143 -25.74 16.51 15.86
C LYS A 143 -25.69 18.02 15.63
N THR A 144 -24.50 18.60 15.60
CA THR A 144 -24.31 20.05 15.37
C THR A 144 -24.55 20.47 13.91
N ILE A 145 -24.51 19.55 12.96
CA ILE A 145 -24.89 19.80 11.56
C ILE A 145 -26.42 19.66 11.37
N GLU A 146 -27.07 18.79 12.14
CA GLU A 146 -28.52 18.61 12.13
C GLU A 146 -29.25 19.76 12.87
N GLU A 147 -28.73 20.19 14.03
CA GLU A 147 -29.24 21.30 14.83
C GLU A 147 -28.16 22.38 15.07
N PRO A 148 -27.80 23.18 14.03
CA PRO A 148 -26.72 24.15 14.11
C PRO A 148 -27.09 25.43 14.90
N PRO A 149 -26.32 25.83 15.93
CA PRO A 149 -26.50 27.11 16.59
C PRO A 149 -26.29 28.28 15.62
N THR A 150 -27.10 29.34 15.74
CA THR A 150 -27.12 30.47 14.78
C THR A 150 -25.79 31.22 14.68
N HIS A 151 -25.01 31.24 15.77
CA HIS A 151 -23.68 31.86 15.85
C HIS A 151 -22.53 30.94 15.38
N VAL A 152 -22.77 29.65 15.10
CA VAL A 152 -21.72 28.71 14.70
C VAL A 152 -21.62 28.65 13.16
N LYS A 153 -20.37 28.55 12.66
CA LYS A 153 -20.08 28.23 11.26
C LYS A 153 -19.03 27.14 11.15
N LEU A 154 -19.36 26.06 10.44
CA LEU A 154 -18.48 24.92 10.22
C LEU A 154 -17.85 25.01 8.83
N LEU A 155 -16.52 24.97 8.77
CA LEU A 155 -15.73 24.94 7.55
C LEU A 155 -14.97 23.63 7.52
N LEU A 156 -15.43 22.66 6.73
CA LEU A 156 -14.84 21.35 6.60
C LEU A 156 -13.93 21.32 5.37
N VAL A 157 -12.72 20.79 5.49
CA VAL A 157 -11.76 20.65 4.38
C VAL A 157 -11.30 19.19 4.29
N THR A 158 -11.25 18.64 3.08
CA THR A 158 -10.79 17.26 2.81
C THR A 158 -10.07 17.15 1.47
N THR A 159 -9.11 16.23 1.31
CA THR A 159 -8.76 15.71 -0.02
C THR A 159 -9.92 14.89 -0.60
N ASP A 160 -10.45 13.98 0.22
CA ASP A 160 -11.30 12.89 -0.23
C ASP A 160 -12.75 13.13 0.20
N SER A 161 -13.60 13.52 -0.76
CA SER A 161 -15.05 13.71 -0.54
C SER A 161 -15.84 12.39 -0.53
N HIS A 162 -15.20 11.26 -0.88
CA HIS A 162 -15.80 9.93 -0.92
C HIS A 162 -15.65 9.14 0.38
N LYS A 163 -14.63 9.46 1.20
CA LYS A 163 -14.46 8.88 2.56
C LYS A 163 -15.47 9.44 3.58
N LEU A 164 -16.12 10.56 3.25
CA LEU A 164 -17.09 11.21 4.14
C LEU A 164 -18.48 10.58 4.06
N PRO A 165 -19.16 10.33 5.20
CA PRO A 165 -20.54 9.87 5.21
C PRO A 165 -21.48 10.80 4.41
N ILE A 166 -22.38 10.20 3.64
CA ILE A 166 -23.37 10.93 2.80
C ILE A 166 -24.23 11.86 3.68
N THR A 167 -24.50 11.48 4.94
CA THR A 167 -25.24 12.25 5.96
C THR A 167 -24.58 13.57 6.37
N VAL A 168 -23.25 13.70 6.22
CA VAL A 168 -22.53 14.96 6.36
C VAL A 168 -22.56 15.72 5.03
N ARG A 169 -22.29 15.01 3.93
CA ARG A 169 -22.11 15.60 2.59
C ARG A 169 -23.40 16.18 2.00
N SER A 170 -24.57 15.70 2.40
CA SER A 170 -25.88 16.22 1.97
C SER A 170 -26.32 17.51 2.69
N ARG A 171 -25.73 17.81 3.85
CA ARG A 171 -26.09 18.96 4.69
C ARG A 171 -25.11 20.14 4.59
N CYS A 172 -23.89 19.89 4.10
CA CYS A 172 -22.89 20.92 3.84
C CYS A 172 -23.03 21.53 2.44
N MET A 173 -22.76 22.83 2.29
CA MET A 173 -22.55 23.43 0.97
C MET A 173 -21.23 22.91 0.38
N HIS A 174 -21.31 21.98 -0.56
CA HIS A 174 -20.15 21.35 -1.18
C HIS A 174 -19.51 22.26 -2.25
N LEU A 175 -18.22 22.56 -2.08
CA LEU A 175 -17.43 23.41 -2.97
C LEU A 175 -16.18 22.63 -3.41
N HIS A 176 -16.22 22.10 -4.63
CA HIS A 176 -15.13 21.29 -5.20
C HIS A 176 -14.14 22.16 -5.96
N LEU A 177 -12.93 22.33 -5.40
CA LEU A 177 -11.83 23.05 -6.03
C LEU A 177 -11.18 22.16 -7.09
N HIS A 178 -10.93 22.70 -8.28
CA HIS A 178 -10.25 21.99 -9.34
C HIS A 178 -8.73 22.14 -9.25
N VAL A 179 -7.99 21.26 -9.93
CA VAL A 179 -6.54 21.37 -10.12
C VAL A 179 -6.23 22.63 -10.95
N LEU A 180 -5.18 23.38 -10.58
CA LEU A 180 -4.79 24.59 -11.32
C LEU A 180 -4.05 24.24 -12.61
N ASN A 181 -4.25 25.03 -13.66
CA ASN A 181 -3.56 24.84 -14.94
C ASN A 181 -2.08 25.25 -14.81
N THR A 182 -1.15 24.48 -15.39
CA THR A 182 0.29 24.79 -15.46
C THR A 182 0.57 26.23 -15.89
N LYS A 183 -0.19 26.77 -16.87
CA LYS A 183 -0.06 28.16 -17.34
C LYS A 183 -0.42 29.18 -16.24
N GLN A 184 -1.39 28.88 -15.38
CA GLN A 184 -1.78 29.75 -14.26
C GLN A 184 -0.72 29.74 -13.15
N ILE A 185 -0.17 28.57 -12.82
CA ILE A 185 0.91 28.46 -11.82
C ILE A 185 2.18 29.17 -12.31
N HIS A 186 2.61 28.93 -13.56
CA HIS A 186 3.75 29.60 -14.16
C HIS A 186 3.61 31.14 -14.07
N LEU A 187 2.46 31.69 -14.47
CA LEU A 187 2.20 33.14 -14.38
C LEU A 187 2.26 33.66 -12.93
N GLN A 188 1.76 32.89 -11.96
CA GLN A 188 1.81 33.27 -10.55
C GLN A 188 3.24 33.22 -9.97
N LEU A 189 4.03 32.20 -10.28
CA LEU A 189 5.45 32.12 -9.88
C LEU A 189 6.23 33.31 -10.47
N LYS A 190 6.00 33.62 -11.75
CA LYS A 190 6.60 34.75 -12.47
C LYS A 190 6.22 36.10 -11.87
N TYR A 191 4.99 36.26 -11.36
CA TYR A 191 4.57 37.45 -10.61
C TYR A 191 5.26 37.54 -9.25
N ILE A 192 5.31 36.43 -8.49
CA ILE A 192 5.89 36.36 -7.15
C ILE A 192 7.40 36.67 -7.17
N LEU A 193 8.19 36.00 -8.01
CA LEU A 193 9.64 36.21 -8.06
C LEU A 193 10.02 37.62 -8.52
N ARG A 194 9.21 38.25 -9.39
CA ARG A 194 9.36 39.67 -9.74
C ARG A 194 9.14 40.62 -8.55
N GLN A 195 8.24 40.30 -7.63
CA GLN A 195 8.05 41.10 -6.41
C GLN A 195 9.13 40.84 -5.35
N GLU A 196 9.62 39.60 -5.24
CA GLU A 196 10.77 39.24 -4.39
C GLU A 196 12.12 39.73 -4.93
N LYS A 197 12.17 40.19 -6.20
CA LYS A 197 13.38 40.60 -6.93
C LYS A 197 14.42 39.48 -7.07
N ILE A 198 13.93 38.26 -7.32
CA ILE A 198 14.75 37.06 -7.54
C ILE A 198 14.97 36.88 -9.05
N GLU A 199 16.18 36.50 -9.46
CA GLU A 199 16.49 36.18 -10.86
C GLU A 199 15.95 34.78 -11.23
N PHE A 200 15.35 34.65 -12.41
CA PHE A 200 14.74 33.38 -12.86
C PHE A 200 14.76 33.20 -14.37
N ASP A 201 14.78 31.94 -14.81
CA ASP A 201 14.53 31.52 -16.18
C ASP A 201 13.06 31.10 -16.35
N ASP A 202 12.44 31.53 -17.44
CA ASP A 202 11.05 31.24 -17.78
C ASP A 202 10.81 29.73 -18.01
N GLN A 203 11.79 29.02 -18.56
CA GLN A 203 11.73 27.55 -18.72
C GLN A 203 11.79 26.85 -17.36
N ALA A 204 12.57 27.37 -16.41
CA ALA A 204 12.64 26.85 -15.04
C ALA A 204 11.28 26.97 -14.33
N LEU A 205 10.58 28.10 -14.48
CA LEU A 205 9.24 28.30 -13.94
C LEU A 205 8.20 27.36 -14.57
N TYR A 206 8.35 27.02 -15.85
CA TYR A 206 7.48 26.04 -16.51
C TYR A 206 7.72 24.61 -15.98
N LEU A 207 8.98 24.21 -15.74
CA LEU A 207 9.30 22.94 -15.09
C LEU A 207 8.73 22.86 -13.66
N LEU A 208 8.92 23.89 -12.84
CA LEU A 208 8.36 23.97 -11.49
C LEU A 208 6.82 23.89 -11.51
N ALA A 209 6.18 24.59 -12.44
CA ALA A 209 4.72 24.52 -12.62
C ALA A 209 4.25 23.11 -13.04
N ARG A 210 4.97 22.42 -13.93
CA ARG A 210 4.65 21.02 -14.33
C ARG A 210 4.85 20.06 -13.16
N ALA A 211 5.98 20.13 -12.45
CA ALA A 211 6.29 19.26 -11.32
C ALA A 211 5.32 19.42 -10.13
N SER A 212 4.72 20.60 -9.97
CA SER A 212 3.72 20.86 -8.94
C SER A 212 2.39 20.11 -9.09
N ASN A 213 2.16 19.44 -10.23
CA ASN A 213 0.91 18.74 -10.56
C ASN A 213 -0.37 19.58 -10.32
N GLY A 214 -0.27 20.90 -10.52
CA GLY A 214 -1.38 21.84 -10.37
C GLY A 214 -1.68 22.27 -8.91
N SER A 215 -0.77 22.01 -7.97
CA SER A 215 -0.81 22.49 -6.59
C SER A 215 0.02 23.76 -6.40
N MET A 216 -0.62 24.88 -6.00
CA MET A 216 0.11 26.13 -5.76
C MET A 216 1.03 26.06 -4.53
N ARG A 217 0.64 25.31 -3.48
CA ARG A 217 1.47 25.12 -2.28
C ARG A 217 2.80 24.44 -2.64
N ASP A 218 2.73 23.42 -3.49
CA ASP A 218 3.88 22.60 -3.81
C ASP A 218 4.74 23.29 -4.87
N ALA A 219 4.12 24.02 -5.82
CA ALA A 219 4.82 24.95 -6.71
C ALA A 219 5.68 25.98 -5.95
N LEU A 220 5.12 26.63 -4.92
CA LEU A 220 5.87 27.57 -4.08
C LEU A 220 6.97 26.88 -3.26
N SER A 221 6.68 25.70 -2.70
CA SER A 221 7.66 24.95 -1.89
C SER A 221 8.85 24.45 -2.72
N LEU A 222 8.61 24.00 -3.96
CA LEU A 222 9.67 23.67 -4.93
C LEU A 222 10.44 24.93 -5.38
N THR A 223 9.77 26.08 -5.44
CA THR A 223 10.43 27.36 -5.77
C THR A 223 11.34 27.83 -4.62
N ASP A 224 10.90 27.75 -3.35
CA ASP A 224 11.76 27.97 -2.18
C ASP A 224 13.02 27.07 -2.21
N GLN A 225 12.86 25.78 -2.54
CA GLN A 225 13.98 24.84 -2.67
C GLN A 225 14.93 25.24 -3.82
N ALA A 226 14.39 25.63 -4.98
CA ALA A 226 15.18 26.06 -6.13
C ALA A 226 16.00 27.32 -5.84
N ILE A 227 15.43 28.29 -5.10
CA ILE A 227 16.12 29.50 -4.66
C ILE A 227 17.30 29.16 -3.74
N VAL A 228 17.12 28.23 -2.79
CA VAL A 228 18.18 27.80 -1.87
C VAL A 228 19.30 27.06 -2.61
N MET A 229 18.96 26.15 -3.52
CA MET A 229 19.94 25.39 -4.32
C MET A 229 20.68 26.28 -5.35
N GLY A 230 19.97 27.24 -5.96
CA GLY A 230 20.50 28.20 -6.93
C GLY A 230 21.09 29.48 -6.31
N GLN A 231 21.39 29.47 -5.01
CA GLN A 231 22.05 30.56 -4.26
C GLN A 231 21.39 31.94 -4.43
N GLY A 232 20.06 31.98 -4.54
CA GLY A 232 19.29 33.21 -4.78
C GLY A 232 18.76 33.39 -6.22
N SER A 233 19.00 32.43 -7.11
CA SER A 233 18.51 32.41 -8.50
C SER A 233 17.72 31.13 -8.82
N VAL A 234 16.82 31.18 -9.80
CA VAL A 234 15.99 30.04 -10.25
C VAL A 234 16.30 29.72 -11.72
N LEU A 235 17.42 29.02 -11.93
CA LEU A 235 17.94 28.66 -13.26
C LEU A 235 17.46 27.27 -13.71
N TYR A 236 17.28 27.07 -15.03
CA TYR A 236 16.78 25.81 -15.60
C TYR A 236 17.61 24.58 -15.21
N VAL A 237 18.94 24.69 -15.29
CA VAL A 237 19.86 23.56 -14.97
C VAL A 237 19.72 23.17 -13.50
N THR A 238 19.66 24.15 -12.59
CA THR A 238 19.49 23.91 -11.15
C THR A 238 18.14 23.26 -10.84
N VAL A 239 17.05 23.74 -11.47
CA VAL A 239 15.72 23.17 -11.30
C VAL A 239 15.63 21.74 -11.85
N LEU A 240 16.26 21.45 -13.00
CA LEU A 240 16.29 20.11 -13.58
C LEU A 240 17.03 19.12 -12.67
N GLN A 241 18.19 19.52 -12.14
CA GLN A 241 18.94 18.75 -11.13
C GLN A 241 18.14 18.56 -9.83
N MET A 242 17.50 19.62 -9.31
CA MET A 242 16.70 19.58 -8.08
C MET A 242 15.52 18.62 -8.16
N LEU A 243 14.82 18.60 -9.31
CA LEU A 243 13.65 17.77 -9.52
C LEU A 243 13.99 16.31 -9.87
N GLY A 244 15.28 15.97 -10.04
CA GLY A 244 15.71 14.64 -10.50
C GLY A 244 15.15 14.27 -11.89
N ILE A 245 14.73 15.27 -12.68
CA ILE A 245 14.18 15.05 -14.01
C ILE A 245 15.33 14.67 -14.93
N LEU A 246 15.27 13.46 -15.47
CA LEU A 246 16.15 13.02 -16.53
C LEU A 246 16.05 13.95 -17.74
N ASP A 247 17.18 14.23 -18.37
CA ASP A 247 17.17 14.62 -19.77
C ASP A 247 16.44 13.53 -20.56
N ASP A 248 15.42 13.91 -21.35
CA ASP A 248 14.65 12.99 -22.20
C ASP A 248 15.56 12.08 -23.05
N GLU A 249 16.78 12.56 -23.38
CA GLU A 249 17.85 11.81 -24.05
C GLU A 249 18.21 10.47 -23.37
N GLN A 250 18.29 10.38 -22.04
CA GLN A 250 18.68 9.12 -21.38
C GLN A 250 17.56 8.07 -21.48
N ALA A 251 16.32 8.49 -21.30
CA ALA A 251 15.15 7.62 -21.48
C ALA A 251 14.97 7.22 -22.96
N LEU A 252 15.25 8.14 -23.90
CA LEU A 252 15.16 7.88 -25.34
C LEU A 252 16.29 6.95 -25.82
N ALA A 253 17.53 7.12 -25.33
CA ALA A 253 18.64 6.22 -25.61
C ALA A 253 18.39 4.79 -25.07
N LEU A 254 17.70 4.65 -23.94
CA LEU A 254 17.25 3.35 -23.44
C LEU A 254 16.17 2.73 -24.36
N ILE A 255 15.26 3.52 -24.92
CA ILE A 255 14.27 3.05 -25.90
C ILE A 255 14.94 2.66 -27.24
N GLU A 256 15.97 3.39 -27.69
CA GLU A 256 16.76 3.03 -28.88
C GLU A 256 17.53 1.71 -28.67
N ALA A 257 18.19 1.54 -27.51
CA ALA A 257 18.86 0.29 -27.17
C ALA A 257 17.86 -0.88 -27.05
N LEU A 258 16.67 -0.64 -26.50
CA LEU A 258 15.57 -1.60 -26.43
C LEU A 258 15.12 -2.03 -27.84
N ALA A 259 14.82 -1.07 -28.72
CA ALA A 259 14.34 -1.29 -30.09
C ALA A 259 15.35 -1.99 -31.01
N ASN A 260 16.65 -1.89 -30.70
CA ASN A 260 17.71 -2.60 -31.39
C ASN A 260 18.01 -3.99 -30.79
N GLY A 261 17.44 -4.34 -29.63
CA GLY A 261 17.73 -5.56 -28.89
C GLY A 261 19.11 -5.56 -28.18
N GLN A 262 19.67 -4.39 -27.87
CA GLN A 262 21.06 -4.22 -27.40
C GLN A 262 21.17 -4.24 -25.86
N GLY A 263 21.03 -5.43 -25.25
CA GLY A 263 21.03 -5.59 -23.79
C GLY A 263 22.27 -5.08 -23.06
N GLU A 264 23.46 -5.24 -23.63
CA GLU A 264 24.71 -4.75 -23.03
C GLU A 264 24.75 -3.21 -22.98
N GLN A 265 24.44 -2.54 -24.09
CA GLN A 265 24.36 -1.08 -24.17
C GLN A 265 23.29 -0.52 -23.21
N MET A 266 22.15 -1.22 -23.09
CA MET A 266 21.08 -0.85 -22.16
C MET A 266 21.54 -0.91 -20.70
N MET A 267 22.32 -1.92 -20.31
CA MET A 267 22.89 -2.01 -18.96
C MET A 267 23.94 -0.93 -18.69
N LEU A 268 24.82 -0.66 -19.66
CA LEU A 268 25.80 0.44 -19.57
C LEU A 268 25.12 1.82 -19.38
N LEU A 269 23.97 2.04 -20.04
CA LEU A 269 23.15 3.26 -19.83
C LEU A 269 22.51 3.30 -18.44
N LEU A 270 22.09 2.16 -17.87
CA LEU A 270 21.56 2.08 -16.50
C LEU A 270 22.66 2.31 -15.45
N ASP A 271 23.89 1.85 -15.67
CA ASP A 271 25.03 2.18 -14.81
C ASP A 271 25.38 3.68 -14.86
N GLN A 272 25.35 4.29 -16.04
CA GLN A 272 25.51 5.75 -16.19
C GLN A 272 24.39 6.54 -15.50
N ALA A 273 23.15 6.04 -15.49
CA ALA A 273 22.06 6.62 -14.72
C ALA A 273 22.25 6.43 -13.20
N ALA A 274 22.73 5.26 -12.76
CA ALA A 274 23.04 5.00 -11.35
C ALA A 274 24.12 5.95 -10.81
N LEU A 275 25.18 6.21 -11.59
CA LEU A 275 26.24 7.18 -11.24
C LEU A 275 25.73 8.62 -11.10
N LYS A 276 24.64 8.98 -11.78
CA LYS A 276 23.96 10.29 -11.65
C LYS A 276 22.97 10.37 -10.48
N GLY A 277 22.73 9.28 -9.73
CA GLY A 277 21.80 9.27 -8.59
C GLY A 277 20.32 9.32 -8.97
N VAL A 278 19.96 8.83 -10.16
CA VAL A 278 18.61 8.91 -10.75
C VAL A 278 17.55 8.17 -9.91
N GLU A 279 16.36 8.77 -9.75
CA GLU A 279 15.22 8.05 -9.16
C GLU A 279 14.62 7.06 -10.16
N TRP A 280 14.80 5.78 -9.87
CA TRP A 280 14.36 4.66 -10.71
C TRP A 280 12.89 4.68 -11.14
N GLU A 281 11.98 5.28 -10.37
CA GLU A 281 10.58 5.41 -10.78
C GLU A 281 10.38 6.51 -11.83
N THR A 282 11.07 7.65 -11.73
CA THR A 282 10.97 8.74 -12.73
C THR A 282 11.53 8.28 -14.07
N LEU A 283 12.56 7.43 -14.07
CA LEU A 283 13.10 6.79 -15.27
C LEU A 283 12.04 5.93 -16.00
N LEU A 284 11.27 5.10 -15.27
CA LEU A 284 10.18 4.34 -15.88
C LEU A 284 9.02 5.24 -16.34
N ILE A 285 8.70 6.31 -15.60
CA ILE A 285 7.66 7.28 -15.98
C ILE A 285 8.01 7.98 -17.29
N GLU A 286 9.25 8.43 -17.46
CA GLU A 286 9.66 9.14 -18.68
C GLU A 286 9.82 8.19 -19.88
N ILE A 287 10.24 6.94 -19.68
CA ILE A 287 10.17 5.92 -20.75
C ILE A 287 8.70 5.67 -21.16
N LEU A 288 7.77 5.59 -20.22
CA LEU A 288 6.33 5.47 -20.52
C LEU A 288 5.79 6.71 -21.25
N ARG A 289 6.23 7.93 -20.88
CA ARG A 289 5.87 9.17 -21.59
C ARG A 289 6.34 9.13 -23.04
N LEU A 290 7.60 8.75 -23.28
CA LEU A 290 8.18 8.70 -24.61
C LEU A 290 7.55 7.59 -25.46
N LEU A 291 7.28 6.40 -24.91
CA LEU A 291 6.55 5.34 -25.62
C LEU A 291 5.11 5.77 -25.99
N HIS A 292 4.42 6.48 -25.09
CA HIS A 292 3.12 7.09 -25.41
C HIS A 292 3.25 8.13 -26.54
N CYS A 293 4.26 9.00 -26.52
CA CYS A 293 4.52 9.94 -27.62
C CYS A 293 4.80 9.22 -28.95
N ILE A 294 5.57 8.14 -28.95
CA ILE A 294 5.84 7.31 -30.13
C ILE A 294 4.53 6.71 -30.69
N ALA A 295 3.71 6.10 -29.83
CA ALA A 295 2.40 5.58 -30.24
C ALA A 295 1.47 6.68 -30.80
N MET A 296 1.42 7.85 -30.16
CA MET A 296 0.64 8.98 -30.65
C MET A 296 1.12 9.47 -32.03
N VAL A 297 2.43 9.49 -32.29
CA VAL A 297 3.00 9.86 -33.60
C VAL A 297 2.66 8.83 -34.69
N GLN A 298 2.55 7.55 -34.35
CA GLN A 298 2.17 6.48 -35.29
C GLN A 298 0.72 6.64 -35.79
N PHE A 299 -0.20 7.11 -34.95
CA PHE A 299 -1.61 7.32 -35.33
C PHE A 299 -1.91 8.77 -35.78
N LEU A 300 -1.20 9.76 -35.22
CA LEU A 300 -1.42 11.20 -35.43
C LEU A 300 -0.08 11.91 -35.69
N PRO A 301 0.46 11.89 -36.92
CA PRO A 301 1.80 12.39 -37.22
C PRO A 301 2.07 13.87 -36.86
N ARG A 302 1.02 14.70 -36.78
CA ARG A 302 1.10 16.12 -36.38
C ARG A 302 1.25 16.36 -34.87
N TYR A 303 1.09 15.33 -34.04
CA TYR A 303 1.06 15.47 -32.57
C TYR A 303 2.32 16.12 -31.96
N LEU A 304 3.46 16.09 -32.66
CA LEU A 304 4.70 16.76 -32.22
C LEU A 304 4.74 18.26 -32.56
N GLU A 305 3.98 18.72 -33.56
CA GLU A 305 3.97 20.12 -34.01
C GLU A 305 3.34 21.04 -32.93
N ASP A 306 2.41 20.53 -32.13
CA ASP A 306 1.67 21.26 -31.08
C ASP A 306 2.39 21.33 -29.71
N HIS A 307 3.57 20.70 -29.55
CA HIS A 307 4.09 20.31 -28.22
C HIS A 307 5.57 20.62 -27.91
N ASP A 308 6.32 21.31 -28.77
CA ASP A 308 7.69 21.82 -28.49
C ASP A 308 8.68 20.77 -27.92
N ILE A 309 8.61 19.53 -28.40
CA ILE A 309 9.46 18.43 -27.90
C ILE A 309 10.86 18.49 -28.54
N LYS A 310 11.91 18.64 -27.71
CA LYS A 310 13.32 18.84 -28.12
C LYS A 310 13.94 17.74 -29.00
N TYR A 311 13.26 16.60 -29.21
CA TYR A 311 13.79 15.42 -29.91
C TYR A 311 12.81 14.83 -30.96
N THR A 312 12.11 15.68 -31.71
CA THR A 312 11.17 15.30 -32.79
C THR A 312 11.71 14.21 -33.71
N ASP A 313 12.93 14.36 -34.19
CA ASP A 313 13.47 13.58 -35.31
C ASP A 313 13.81 12.15 -34.89
N ARG A 314 14.33 11.98 -33.66
CA ARG A 314 14.56 10.66 -33.04
C ARG A 314 13.23 9.96 -32.75
N LEU A 315 12.21 10.69 -32.27
CA LEU A 315 10.87 10.15 -32.05
C LEU A 315 10.18 9.73 -33.35
N HIS A 316 10.26 10.53 -34.42
CA HIS A 316 9.76 10.15 -35.74
C HIS A 316 10.51 8.94 -36.33
N THR A 317 11.80 8.82 -36.06
CA THR A 317 12.62 7.67 -36.50
C THR A 317 12.18 6.39 -35.77
N LEU A 318 12.05 6.45 -34.44
CA LEU A 318 11.53 5.34 -33.63
C LEU A 318 10.11 4.94 -34.03
N ALA A 319 9.21 5.91 -34.24
CA ALA A 319 7.83 5.68 -34.68
C ALA A 319 7.71 4.98 -36.04
N ARG A 320 8.69 5.17 -36.95
CA ARG A 320 8.77 4.48 -38.24
C ARG A 320 9.42 3.10 -38.16
N PHE A 321 10.30 2.87 -37.17
CA PHE A 321 11.08 1.64 -37.04
C PHE A 321 10.38 0.57 -36.18
N LEU A 322 9.73 0.99 -35.10
CA LEU A 322 8.95 0.10 -34.22
C LEU A 322 7.56 -0.14 -34.81
N PRO A 323 7.05 -1.38 -34.87
CA PRO A 323 5.64 -1.62 -35.17
C PRO A 323 4.75 -1.26 -33.97
N THR A 324 3.49 -0.94 -34.22
CA THR A 324 2.52 -0.50 -33.19
C THR A 324 2.29 -1.55 -32.09
N THR A 325 2.38 -2.84 -32.42
CA THR A 325 2.29 -3.97 -31.48
C THR A 325 3.35 -3.90 -30.39
N ASP A 326 4.59 -3.60 -30.79
CA ASP A 326 5.75 -3.72 -29.91
C ASP A 326 5.83 -2.50 -28.98
N VAL A 327 5.44 -1.31 -29.47
CA VAL A 327 5.29 -0.11 -28.64
C VAL A 327 4.28 -0.35 -27.51
N GLN A 328 3.14 -1.00 -27.80
CA GLN A 328 2.14 -1.37 -26.78
C GLN A 328 2.67 -2.44 -25.81
N LEU A 329 3.36 -3.46 -26.31
CA LEU A 329 3.98 -4.50 -25.49
C LEU A 329 5.06 -3.94 -24.54
N TYR A 330 5.93 -3.04 -25.01
CA TYR A 330 6.92 -2.37 -24.17
C TYR A 330 6.24 -1.45 -23.15
N TYR A 331 5.25 -0.66 -23.57
CA TYR A 331 4.48 0.20 -22.66
C TYR A 331 3.80 -0.60 -21.54
N GLN A 332 3.11 -1.70 -21.88
CA GLN A 332 2.49 -2.60 -20.90
C GLN A 332 3.51 -3.27 -19.97
N THR A 333 4.64 -3.76 -20.53
CA THR A 333 5.70 -4.42 -19.74
C THR A 333 6.33 -3.46 -18.73
N ILE A 334 6.59 -2.21 -19.14
CA ILE A 334 7.20 -1.18 -18.29
C ILE A 334 6.18 -0.62 -17.28
N LEU A 335 4.90 -0.51 -17.65
CA LEU A 335 3.82 -0.12 -16.73
C LEU A 335 3.61 -1.16 -15.62
N MET A 336 3.67 -2.45 -15.97
CA MET A 336 3.65 -3.54 -15.00
C MET A 336 4.90 -3.53 -14.12
N GLY A 337 6.10 -3.36 -14.71
CA GLY A 337 7.35 -3.22 -13.97
C GLY A 337 7.37 -2.05 -12.98
N ARG A 338 6.75 -0.91 -13.33
CA ARG A 338 6.55 0.21 -12.40
C ARG A 338 5.64 -0.16 -11.23
N LYS A 339 4.57 -0.91 -11.46
CA LYS A 339 3.68 -1.42 -10.39
C LYS A 339 4.42 -2.39 -9.46
N ASP A 340 5.25 -3.26 -10.03
CA ASP A 340 6.05 -4.26 -9.31
C ASP A 340 7.28 -3.66 -8.61
N LEU A 341 7.67 -2.41 -8.93
CA LEU A 341 8.91 -1.75 -8.46
C LEU A 341 9.03 -1.64 -6.93
N SER A 342 7.91 -1.53 -6.23
CA SER A 342 7.85 -1.48 -4.75
C SER A 342 7.99 -2.86 -4.08
N LEU A 343 7.86 -3.95 -4.85
CA LEU A 343 8.04 -5.33 -4.41
C LEU A 343 9.46 -5.86 -4.71
N ALA A 344 10.23 -5.15 -5.54
CA ALA A 344 11.58 -5.56 -5.93
C ALA A 344 12.60 -5.42 -4.76
N PRO A 345 13.57 -6.34 -4.60
CA PRO A 345 14.55 -6.29 -3.50
C PRO A 345 15.37 -4.99 -3.44
N THR A 346 15.63 -4.38 -4.60
CA THR A 346 16.02 -2.97 -4.71
C THR A 346 15.31 -2.36 -5.92
N ARG A 347 15.07 -1.04 -5.90
CA ARG A 347 14.47 -0.33 -7.06
C ARG A 347 15.31 -0.48 -8.34
N ARG A 348 16.64 -0.51 -8.23
CA ARG A 348 17.55 -0.74 -9.37
C ARG A 348 17.31 -2.11 -10.01
N LEU A 349 17.31 -3.18 -9.21
CA LEU A 349 17.03 -4.55 -9.68
C LEU A 349 15.62 -4.66 -10.31
N GLY A 350 14.64 -3.93 -9.78
CA GLY A 350 13.30 -3.85 -10.37
C GLY A 350 13.30 -3.26 -11.78
N VAL A 351 14.04 -2.18 -12.01
CA VAL A 351 14.21 -1.57 -13.34
C VAL A 351 14.98 -2.48 -14.29
N GLU A 352 16.12 -3.05 -13.85
CA GLU A 352 16.93 -3.98 -14.64
C GLU A 352 16.11 -5.19 -15.09
N MET A 353 15.37 -5.82 -14.18
CA MET A 353 14.49 -6.96 -14.50
C MET A 353 13.30 -6.56 -15.39
N THR A 354 12.77 -5.34 -15.26
CA THR A 354 11.70 -4.83 -16.12
C THR A 354 12.18 -4.65 -17.57
N LEU A 355 13.37 -4.07 -17.74
CA LEU A 355 13.94 -3.83 -19.06
C LEU A 355 14.50 -5.12 -19.69
N LEU A 356 15.06 -6.05 -18.91
CA LEU A 356 15.37 -7.41 -19.36
C LEU A 356 14.11 -8.19 -19.78
N ARG A 357 12.99 -8.03 -19.07
CA ARG A 357 11.69 -8.62 -19.46
C ARG A 357 11.22 -8.05 -20.80
N ALA A 358 11.35 -6.75 -21.02
CA ALA A 358 11.01 -6.12 -22.29
C ALA A 358 11.91 -6.60 -23.44
N LEU A 359 13.23 -6.76 -23.22
CA LEU A 359 14.14 -7.38 -24.20
C LEU A 359 13.84 -8.85 -24.47
N ALA A 360 13.43 -9.63 -23.47
CA ALA A 360 13.10 -11.05 -23.64
C ALA A 360 11.87 -11.27 -24.53
N PHE A 361 10.95 -10.30 -24.58
CA PHE A 361 9.81 -10.28 -25.49
C PHE A 361 10.06 -9.54 -26.82
N HIS A 362 11.28 -9.07 -27.08
CA HIS A 362 11.64 -8.43 -28.35
C HIS A 362 11.60 -9.47 -29.51
N PRO A 363 11.03 -9.16 -30.69
CA PRO A 363 10.87 -10.10 -31.81
C PRO A 363 12.18 -10.53 -32.52
N LYS A 364 13.34 -10.25 -31.92
CA LYS A 364 14.68 -10.60 -32.42
C LYS A 364 15.57 -11.08 -31.26
N PRO A 365 15.27 -12.23 -30.63
CA PRO A 365 16.00 -12.71 -29.46
C PRO A 365 17.41 -13.20 -29.84
N LYS A 366 18.35 -12.27 -30.01
CA LYS A 366 19.79 -12.55 -30.06
C LYS A 366 20.31 -12.83 -28.65
N ILE A 367 19.84 -13.91 -28.04
CA ILE A 367 20.43 -14.46 -26.82
C ILE A 367 21.78 -15.05 -27.21
N ALA A 368 22.84 -14.26 -27.05
CA ALA A 368 24.21 -14.80 -27.10
C ALA A 368 24.34 -15.89 -26.04
N GLN A 369 24.99 -17.00 -26.37
CA GLN A 369 25.30 -18.00 -25.36
C GLN A 369 26.16 -17.35 -24.27
N PRO A 370 25.88 -17.58 -22.98
CA PRO A 370 26.73 -17.04 -21.92
C PRO A 370 28.14 -17.58 -22.14
N ILE A 371 29.14 -16.67 -22.17
CA ILE A 371 30.54 -17.02 -22.44
C ILE A 371 31.02 -17.91 -21.28
N LEU A 372 30.99 -19.22 -21.50
CA LEU A 372 31.59 -20.18 -20.60
C LEU A 372 33.10 -19.90 -20.53
N SER A 373 33.72 -20.17 -19.39
CA SER A 373 35.06 -19.67 -19.04
C SER A 373 36.23 -20.38 -19.75
N SER A 374 36.18 -20.50 -21.08
CA SER A 374 37.19 -21.11 -21.95
C SER A 374 38.20 -20.11 -22.54
N GLU A 375 37.83 -18.83 -22.68
CA GLU A 375 38.75 -17.78 -23.13
C GLU A 375 39.71 -17.28 -22.04
N LEU A 376 39.38 -17.56 -20.78
CA LEU A 376 40.25 -17.30 -19.63
C LEU A 376 41.29 -18.41 -19.46
N THR A 377 40.93 -19.68 -19.70
CA THR A 377 41.86 -20.81 -19.59
C THR A 377 42.94 -20.76 -20.65
N SER A 378 42.62 -20.44 -21.92
CA SER A 378 43.62 -20.38 -23.00
C SER A 378 44.72 -19.32 -22.77
N LYS A 379 44.39 -18.20 -22.13
CA LYS A 379 45.37 -17.17 -21.73
C LYS A 379 46.23 -17.60 -20.53
N LEU A 380 45.67 -18.35 -19.59
CA LEU A 380 46.40 -18.89 -18.43
C LEU A 380 47.33 -20.07 -18.82
N GLU A 381 46.90 -20.94 -19.73
CA GLU A 381 47.67 -22.10 -20.19
C GLU A 381 48.97 -21.70 -20.91
N LEU A 382 48.96 -20.59 -21.66
CA LEU A 382 50.17 -20.04 -22.29
C LEU A 382 51.21 -19.60 -21.24
N GLN A 383 50.80 -18.87 -20.20
CA GLN A 383 51.69 -18.42 -19.11
C GLN A 383 52.17 -19.57 -18.22
N LEU A 384 51.37 -20.64 -18.09
CA LEU A 384 51.72 -21.87 -17.36
C LEU A 384 52.66 -22.82 -18.11
N ASN A 385 52.99 -22.54 -19.38
CA ASN A 385 53.89 -23.36 -20.17
C ASN A 385 55.29 -22.76 -20.30
N GLU A 386 55.43 -21.42 -20.33
CA GLU A 386 56.75 -20.76 -20.25
C GLU A 386 57.45 -21.09 -18.91
N SER A 387 56.70 -21.11 -17.82
CA SER A 387 57.19 -21.32 -16.45
C SER A 387 57.60 -22.77 -16.09
N LYS A 388 57.28 -23.77 -16.94
CA LYS A 388 57.64 -25.19 -16.69
C LYS A 388 59.01 -25.61 -17.24
N SER A 389 59.70 -24.72 -17.94
CA SER A 389 60.97 -25.01 -18.62
C SER A 389 62.20 -25.03 -17.69
N ILE A 390 62.07 -24.60 -16.42
CA ILE A 390 63.21 -24.22 -15.56
C ILE A 390 63.54 -25.24 -14.46
N ILE A 391 62.64 -26.18 -14.13
CA ILE A 391 62.83 -27.11 -12.99
C ILE A 391 62.76 -28.57 -13.47
N LEU A 392 63.88 -29.09 -13.97
CA LEU A 392 64.02 -30.48 -14.40
C LEU A 392 65.47 -30.97 -14.26
N GLU A 393 65.97 -31.13 -13.04
CA GLU A 393 67.25 -31.82 -12.80
C GLU A 393 67.29 -32.55 -11.43
N LYS A 394 67.71 -33.83 -11.47
CA LYS A 394 67.88 -34.79 -10.34
C LYS A 394 66.58 -35.25 -9.62
N SER A 395 66.39 -36.53 -9.27
CA SER A 395 67.06 -37.79 -9.68
C SER A 395 66.25 -39.02 -9.18
N TYR A 396 66.46 -40.18 -9.85
CA TYR A 396 66.23 -41.58 -9.43
C TYR A 396 65.97 -41.86 -7.92
N VAL A 397 65.17 -42.85 -7.48
CA VAL A 397 64.73 -44.17 -8.02
C VAL A 397 63.29 -44.49 -7.47
N ASP A 398 62.53 -45.59 -7.69
CA ASP A 398 62.73 -46.92 -8.33
C ASP A 398 61.41 -47.49 -8.98
N SER A 399 61.11 -48.78 -8.83
CA SER A 399 60.14 -49.63 -9.55
C SER A 399 59.57 -50.78 -8.66
N PRO A 400 58.79 -51.76 -9.16
CA PRO A 400 57.46 -51.70 -9.82
C PRO A 400 56.38 -52.54 -9.08
N ASP A 401 55.08 -52.46 -9.42
CA ASP A 401 54.32 -53.56 -10.08
C ASP A 401 52.77 -53.38 -10.24
N ASN A 402 52.22 -54.12 -11.23
CA ASN A 402 50.85 -54.68 -11.36
C ASN A 402 49.52 -53.92 -11.04
N ARG A 403 48.92 -53.35 -12.11
CA ARG A 403 47.67 -53.81 -12.80
C ARG A 403 46.30 -54.05 -12.07
N ILE A 404 45.26 -53.51 -12.72
CA ILE A 404 43.89 -54.06 -13.00
C ILE A 404 42.61 -53.50 -12.28
N LEU A 405 41.76 -52.88 -13.14
CA LEU A 405 40.31 -52.60 -13.17
C LEU A 405 39.44 -52.24 -11.93
N ILE A 406 38.94 -50.99 -11.97
CA ILE A 406 37.52 -50.54 -11.92
C ILE A 406 36.53 -51.25 -10.95
N LYS A 407 36.13 -50.55 -9.87
CA LYS A 407 34.75 -50.03 -9.64
C LYS A 407 34.64 -49.12 -8.40
N LYS A 408 33.98 -47.96 -8.59
CA LYS A 408 32.88 -47.38 -7.79
C LYS A 408 32.64 -47.92 -6.37
N ASP A 409 32.45 -47.12 -5.30
CA ASP A 409 32.18 -45.66 -5.16
C ASP A 409 32.70 -45.12 -3.79
N ASP A 410 32.41 -43.85 -3.47
CA ASP A 410 32.38 -43.19 -2.13
C ASP A 410 33.62 -43.18 -1.21
N ALA A 411 34.32 -42.03 -1.13
CA ALA A 411 34.67 -41.36 0.15
C ALA A 411 35.34 -39.96 -0.04
N LYS A 412 35.30 -39.14 1.05
CA LYS A 412 36.15 -37.96 1.35
C LYS A 412 35.96 -36.67 0.53
N LEU A 413 35.02 -35.82 0.97
CA LEU A 413 35.26 -34.37 1.03
C LEU A 413 35.74 -34.00 2.44
N SER A 414 37.04 -34.16 2.70
CA SER A 414 37.68 -33.79 3.97
C SER A 414 39.14 -33.41 3.71
N ASN A 415 39.44 -32.11 3.77
CA ASN A 415 40.76 -31.49 4.02
C ASN A 415 40.70 -29.99 3.62
N LEU A 416 40.19 -29.11 4.48
CA LEU A 416 40.21 -27.65 4.26
C LEU A 416 39.99 -26.80 5.55
N THR A 417 40.44 -27.27 6.72
CA THR A 417 40.04 -26.70 8.04
C THR A 417 41.16 -26.59 9.11
N ASP A 418 42.43 -26.49 8.71
CA ASP A 418 43.55 -26.49 9.68
C ASP A 418 44.11 -25.13 10.10
N ASN A 419 43.77 -24.03 9.41
CA ASN A 419 44.20 -22.67 9.77
C ASN A 419 43.04 -21.75 10.17
N LEU A 420 42.36 -22.05 11.29
CA LEU A 420 41.40 -21.14 11.94
C LEU A 420 41.47 -21.21 13.48
N PRO A 421 41.28 -20.08 14.20
CA PRO A 421 41.43 -20.00 15.66
C PRO A 421 40.29 -20.69 16.43
N LYS A 422 40.58 -21.15 17.66
CA LYS A 422 39.73 -22.07 18.45
C LYS A 422 38.26 -21.63 18.59
N SER A 423 38.00 -20.36 18.91
CA SER A 423 36.65 -19.81 19.04
C SER A 423 35.81 -19.91 17.76
N THR A 424 36.44 -19.91 16.58
CA THR A 424 35.74 -20.12 15.30
C THR A 424 35.48 -21.60 15.01
N LYS A 425 36.30 -22.53 15.54
CA LYS A 425 36.03 -23.98 15.46
C LYS A 425 34.82 -24.35 16.34
N GLU A 426 34.74 -23.83 17.56
CA GLU A 426 33.60 -24.02 18.47
C GLU A 426 32.27 -23.52 17.86
N LEU A 427 32.28 -22.34 17.22
CA LEU A 427 31.11 -21.81 16.51
C LEU A 427 30.73 -22.63 15.26
N LEU A 428 31.71 -23.21 14.55
CA LEU A 428 31.46 -24.14 13.43
C LEU A 428 30.92 -25.49 13.90
N GLU A 429 31.35 -25.99 15.05
CA GLU A 429 30.82 -27.22 15.66
C GLU A 429 29.38 -27.03 16.13
N ALA A 430 29.07 -25.94 16.85
CA ALA A 430 27.69 -25.59 17.20
C ALA A 430 26.78 -25.46 15.96
N ARG A 431 27.26 -24.80 14.90
CA ARG A 431 26.52 -24.63 13.64
C ARG A 431 26.31 -25.94 12.89
N THR A 432 27.29 -26.86 12.89
CA THR A 432 27.17 -28.17 12.22
C THR A 432 26.34 -29.18 13.02
N GLN A 433 26.27 -29.06 14.34
CA GLN A 433 25.32 -29.84 15.16
C GLN A 433 23.86 -29.45 14.85
N LEU A 434 23.55 -28.15 14.74
CA LEU A 434 22.23 -27.66 14.33
C LEU A 434 21.84 -28.16 12.92
N LEU A 435 22.76 -28.12 11.95
CA LEU A 435 22.51 -28.64 10.59
C LEU A 435 22.31 -30.16 10.54
N LYS A 436 22.93 -30.92 11.46
CA LYS A 436 22.70 -32.38 11.59
C LYS A 436 21.31 -32.70 12.15
N GLN A 437 20.71 -31.80 12.96
CA GLN A 437 19.33 -31.95 13.41
C GLN A 437 18.31 -31.65 12.30
N THR A 438 18.57 -30.69 11.41
CA THR A 438 17.64 -30.35 10.32
C THR A 438 17.57 -31.41 9.21
N ASN A 439 18.67 -32.13 8.94
CA ASN A 439 18.76 -32.98 7.75
C ASN A 439 18.19 -34.40 7.92
N LYS A 440 17.84 -34.85 9.14
CA LYS A 440 17.21 -36.17 9.36
C LYS A 440 15.71 -36.25 9.04
N LYS A 441 15.07 -35.15 8.62
CA LYS A 441 13.60 -35.06 8.38
C LYS A 441 13.20 -34.77 6.92
N LYS A 442 13.97 -35.23 5.91
CA LYS A 442 13.61 -34.94 4.50
C LYS A 442 13.75 -36.05 3.45
N ASP A 443 14.47 -37.13 3.72
CA ASP A 443 14.71 -38.18 2.70
C ASP A 443 13.78 -39.39 2.90
N LYS A 444 12.56 -39.29 2.37
CA LYS A 444 11.75 -40.39 1.79
C LYS A 444 10.38 -39.91 1.29
N LEU A 445 10.26 -39.71 -0.02
CA LEU A 445 9.19 -40.19 -0.91
C LEU A 445 9.41 -39.65 -2.33
N ILE A 446 8.85 -40.31 -3.35
CA ILE A 446 9.06 -40.14 -4.81
C ILE A 446 10.37 -40.76 -5.34
N ILE A 447 10.27 -42.01 -5.82
CA ILE A 447 10.61 -42.42 -7.21
C ILE A 447 9.54 -43.46 -7.64
N ASN A 448 9.32 -43.61 -8.95
CA ASN A 448 8.37 -44.50 -9.66
C ASN A 448 6.96 -43.91 -9.83
N SER A 449 6.38 -43.85 -11.04
CA SER A 449 6.93 -44.20 -12.37
C SER A 449 6.35 -43.31 -13.49
N ILE A 450 7.12 -43.18 -14.58
CA ILE A 450 6.74 -42.45 -15.81
C ILE A 450 6.41 -43.48 -16.89
N LEU A 451 5.39 -43.23 -17.71
CA LEU A 451 5.30 -43.36 -19.19
C LEU A 451 3.88 -42.93 -19.66
N PRO A 452 3.62 -42.64 -20.96
CA PRO A 452 2.74 -41.53 -21.37
C PRO A 452 1.49 -41.95 -22.17
N ILE A 453 0.66 -40.98 -22.62
CA ILE A 453 0.11 -40.83 -24.00
C ILE A 453 -0.88 -39.63 -24.13
N ASP A 454 -0.88 -38.99 -25.31
CA ASP A 454 -1.85 -38.09 -25.99
C ASP A 454 -2.61 -36.91 -25.32
N LEU A 455 -2.13 -35.70 -25.64
CA LEU A 455 -2.81 -34.70 -26.51
C LEU A 455 -4.36 -34.58 -26.52
N LYS A 456 -4.90 -33.48 -25.94
CA LYS A 456 -5.58 -32.36 -26.67
C LYS A 456 -6.32 -31.35 -25.75
N ARG A 457 -6.22 -30.05 -26.11
CA ARG A 457 -7.11 -28.91 -25.73
C ARG A 457 -7.11 -28.50 -24.24
N LEU A 458 -7.36 -27.25 -23.84
CA LEU A 458 -7.38 -25.92 -24.51
C LEU A 458 -7.11 -24.81 -23.47
N GLU A 459 -6.59 -23.66 -23.93
CA GLU A 459 -6.82 -22.29 -23.41
C GLU A 459 -6.56 -21.90 -21.92
N ASN A 460 -5.39 -21.25 -21.74
CA ASN A 460 -5.20 -19.92 -21.14
C ASN A 460 -5.39 -19.62 -19.62
N PRO A 461 -4.78 -18.51 -19.11
CA PRO A 461 -4.44 -18.40 -17.69
C PRO A 461 -4.93 -17.13 -16.95
N CYS A 462 -5.13 -17.26 -15.63
CA CYS A 462 -5.03 -16.23 -14.57
C CYS A 462 -5.22 -16.91 -13.19
N SER A 463 -4.79 -16.41 -12.02
CA SER A 463 -3.78 -15.39 -11.67
C SER A 463 -3.67 -15.29 -10.13
N THR A 464 -2.59 -15.79 -9.52
CA THR A 464 -2.30 -15.73 -8.06
C THR A 464 -0.79 -15.95 -7.84
N ILE A 465 -0.11 -15.48 -6.78
CA ILE A 465 -0.48 -14.58 -5.66
C ILE A 465 0.77 -13.77 -5.23
N ILE A 466 0.59 -12.71 -4.43
CA ILE A 466 1.67 -11.90 -3.86
C ILE A 466 2.18 -12.49 -2.52
N ASN A 467 3.50 -12.60 -2.40
CA ASN A 467 4.35 -12.74 -1.21
C ASN A 467 4.27 -13.96 -0.27
N ASP A 468 5.47 -14.32 0.19
CA ASP A 468 5.88 -14.75 1.54
C ASP A 468 4.98 -15.65 2.40
N SER A 469 5.52 -16.82 2.72
CA SER A 469 5.86 -17.08 4.14
C SER A 469 7.08 -17.99 4.27
N LYS A 470 7.83 -17.79 5.36
CA LYS A 470 9.01 -18.61 5.71
C LYS A 470 8.55 -19.91 6.39
N THR A 471 9.22 -21.04 6.05
CA THR A 471 9.45 -22.23 6.91
C THR A 471 8.24 -22.85 7.65
N LYS A 472 7.87 -24.11 7.35
CA LYS A 472 8.42 -25.35 7.97
C LYS A 472 8.27 -25.39 9.51
N ILE A 473 7.85 -26.48 10.16
CA ILE A 473 7.97 -27.91 9.77
C ILE A 473 6.90 -28.79 10.50
N GLN A 474 6.59 -29.97 9.95
CA GLN A 474 5.67 -30.97 10.54
C GLN A 474 6.34 -31.82 11.64
N ILE A 475 5.58 -32.67 12.34
CA ILE A 475 5.84 -34.13 12.31
C ILE A 475 4.63 -34.96 12.78
N ASN A 476 4.51 -36.17 12.21
CA ASN A 476 3.46 -37.15 12.46
C ASN A 476 4.05 -38.41 13.13
N SER A 477 3.18 -39.22 13.74
CA SER A 477 3.18 -40.69 13.61
C SER A 477 1.76 -41.19 13.95
N GLU A 478 0.98 -41.81 13.05
CA GLU A 478 1.12 -43.20 12.54
C GLU A 478 0.97 -44.25 13.66
N GLN A 479 0.08 -45.25 13.62
CA GLN A 479 -0.90 -45.79 12.62
C GLN A 479 -2.23 -46.15 13.37
N LEU A 480 -3.30 -46.77 12.86
CA LEU A 480 -3.59 -47.55 11.63
C LEU A 480 -5.12 -47.52 11.36
N GLY A 481 -5.58 -47.59 10.11
CA GLY A 481 -7.00 -47.86 9.79
C GLY A 481 -7.48 -47.23 8.48
N SER A 482 -7.88 -48.06 7.51
CA SER A 482 -8.35 -47.63 6.20
C SER A 482 -9.86 -47.82 6.04
N VAL A 483 -10.58 -46.79 5.55
CA VAL A 483 -11.71 -46.89 4.59
C VAL A 483 -12.06 -45.49 4.05
N GLU A 484 -12.13 -45.39 2.73
CA GLU A 484 -12.89 -44.49 1.83
C GLU A 484 -12.99 -42.94 2.06
N ASP A 485 -12.79 -42.22 0.94
CA ASP A 485 -13.34 -40.90 0.57
C ASP A 485 -13.29 -39.72 1.57
N THR A 486 -12.07 -39.22 1.81
CA THR A 486 -11.84 -37.98 2.57
C THR A 486 -12.20 -36.70 1.78
N LYS A 487 -13.22 -35.99 2.25
CA LYS A 487 -13.53 -34.62 1.81
C LYS A 487 -12.47 -33.64 2.31
N VAL A 488 -11.95 -32.78 1.42
CA VAL A 488 -11.01 -31.71 1.79
C VAL A 488 -11.78 -30.51 2.38
N ILE A 489 -11.32 -29.99 3.52
CA ILE A 489 -11.87 -28.79 4.19
C ILE A 489 -10.82 -27.65 4.07
N PRO A 490 -11.21 -26.40 3.72
CA PRO A 490 -10.27 -25.30 3.49
C PRO A 490 -9.82 -24.59 4.79
N ASN A 491 -8.76 -23.79 4.68
CA ASN A 491 -8.22 -22.98 5.79
C ASN A 491 -9.07 -21.72 6.04
N TYR A 492 -9.57 -21.56 7.27
CA TYR A 492 -10.34 -20.39 7.69
C TYR A 492 -9.47 -19.17 7.99
N SER A 493 -9.69 -18.05 7.29
CA SER A 493 -9.12 -16.75 7.61
C SER A 493 -10.11 -15.88 8.40
N LEU A 494 -9.72 -15.43 9.60
CA LEU A 494 -10.61 -14.73 10.53
C LEU A 494 -10.65 -13.22 10.27
N THR A 495 -11.57 -12.76 9.41
CA THR A 495 -11.99 -11.36 9.33
C THR A 495 -13.51 -11.24 9.43
N ILE A 496 -14.01 -10.37 10.33
CA ILE A 496 -15.44 -10.23 10.64
C ILE A 496 -15.86 -8.77 10.41
N PRO A 497 -16.56 -8.43 9.31
CA PRO A 497 -17.07 -7.08 9.08
C PRO A 497 -18.29 -6.70 9.97
N ASP A 498 -18.39 -5.42 10.32
CA ASP A 498 -19.50 -4.81 11.08
C ASP A 498 -20.76 -4.64 10.19
N ASP A 499 -21.84 -5.38 10.43
CA ASP A 499 -23.14 -5.18 9.75
C ASP A 499 -24.30 -5.61 10.69
N GLU A 500 -25.36 -4.81 10.80
CA GLU A 500 -26.43 -5.06 11.79
C GLU A 500 -27.32 -6.27 11.46
N LYS A 501 -27.61 -6.52 10.18
CA LYS A 501 -28.38 -7.71 9.73
C LYS A 501 -27.70 -9.04 10.11
N LYS A 502 -26.39 -9.01 10.35
CA LYS A 502 -25.60 -10.17 10.81
C LYS A 502 -26.05 -10.68 12.19
N PHE A 503 -26.74 -9.85 12.97
CA PHE A 503 -27.17 -10.13 14.34
C PHE A 503 -28.44 -11.00 14.44
N GLU A 504 -29.09 -11.34 13.34
CA GLU A 504 -30.24 -12.27 13.32
C GLU A 504 -29.81 -13.67 12.91
N LEU A 505 -29.12 -13.80 11.78
CA LEU A 505 -28.54 -15.07 11.32
C LEU A 505 -27.59 -15.69 12.36
N SER A 506 -26.75 -14.87 13.00
CA SER A 506 -25.89 -15.36 14.09
C SER A 506 -26.67 -15.85 15.32
N LYS A 507 -27.88 -15.35 15.60
CA LYS A 507 -28.76 -15.95 16.63
C LYS A 507 -29.27 -17.31 16.16
N ASN A 508 -29.66 -17.45 14.90
CA ASN A 508 -30.20 -18.69 14.34
C ASN A 508 -29.15 -19.81 14.37
N ILE A 509 -27.92 -19.56 13.88
CA ILE A 509 -26.83 -20.55 13.98
C ILE A 509 -26.47 -20.80 15.45
N VAL A 510 -26.43 -19.79 16.33
CA VAL A 510 -26.21 -20.01 17.77
C VAL A 510 -27.35 -20.84 18.42
N GLN A 511 -28.57 -20.83 17.89
CA GLN A 511 -29.65 -21.72 18.32
C GLN A 511 -29.46 -23.15 17.78
N GLU A 512 -29.09 -23.32 16.51
CA GLU A 512 -28.76 -24.63 15.93
C GLU A 512 -27.58 -25.29 16.66
N VAL A 513 -26.51 -24.55 16.94
CA VAL A 513 -25.36 -24.99 17.76
C VAL A 513 -25.81 -25.44 19.16
N LYS A 514 -26.70 -24.69 19.83
CA LYS A 514 -27.26 -25.06 21.15
C LYS A 514 -28.19 -26.29 21.12
N GLN A 515 -28.77 -26.63 19.97
CA GLN A 515 -29.56 -27.85 19.81
C GLN A 515 -28.67 -29.06 19.53
N ARG A 516 -27.54 -28.85 18.82
CA ARG A 516 -26.64 -29.90 18.34
C ARG A 516 -25.52 -30.25 19.33
N ASP A 517 -25.11 -29.32 20.19
CA ASP A 517 -24.09 -29.52 21.24
C ASP A 517 -24.63 -29.18 22.65
N PRO A 518 -24.68 -30.15 23.58
CA PRO A 518 -25.00 -29.90 24.99
C PRO A 518 -24.07 -28.89 25.68
N TRP A 519 -22.77 -28.88 25.37
CA TRP A 519 -21.76 -28.06 26.05
C TRP A 519 -21.96 -26.56 25.78
N ALA A 520 -22.27 -26.17 24.54
CA ALA A 520 -22.71 -24.82 24.19
C ALA A 520 -23.91 -24.33 25.02
N THR A 521 -24.81 -25.23 25.46
CA THR A 521 -25.91 -24.85 26.37
C THR A 521 -25.44 -24.63 27.81
N GLU A 522 -24.38 -25.29 28.24
CA GLU A 522 -23.80 -25.11 29.58
C GLU A 522 -23.07 -23.78 29.69
N ILE A 523 -22.24 -23.43 28.70
CA ILE A 523 -21.46 -22.18 28.65
C ILE A 523 -22.36 -20.96 28.85
N VAL A 524 -23.51 -20.92 28.17
CA VAL A 524 -24.46 -19.80 28.26
C VAL A 524 -25.16 -19.74 29.62
N LYS A 525 -25.37 -20.87 30.31
CA LYS A 525 -25.94 -20.92 31.66
C LYS A 525 -24.95 -20.45 32.75
N LEU A 526 -23.65 -20.50 32.49
CA LEU A 526 -22.61 -20.10 33.46
C LEU A 526 -22.42 -18.57 33.58
N ASN A 527 -23.00 -17.76 32.66
CA ASN A 527 -23.00 -16.29 32.67
C ASN A 527 -21.61 -15.64 32.94
N LEU A 528 -20.58 -16.17 32.29
CA LEU A 528 -19.18 -15.77 32.50
C LEU A 528 -18.76 -14.51 31.71
N PRO A 529 -17.67 -13.83 32.07
CA PRO A 529 -17.08 -12.76 31.26
C PRO A 529 -16.75 -13.21 29.82
N LYS A 530 -16.93 -12.31 28.83
CA LYS A 530 -16.80 -12.62 27.39
C LYS A 530 -15.50 -13.33 27.00
N LEU A 531 -14.36 -12.96 27.59
CA LEU A 531 -13.06 -13.60 27.35
C LEU A 531 -13.06 -15.09 27.76
N ILE A 532 -13.72 -15.41 28.89
CA ILE A 532 -13.80 -16.77 29.42
C ILE A 532 -14.83 -17.59 28.63
N GLN A 533 -15.93 -16.96 28.18
CA GLN A 533 -16.84 -17.59 27.20
C GLN A 533 -16.09 -17.93 25.89
N GLN A 534 -15.21 -17.05 25.40
CA GLN A 534 -14.40 -17.33 24.22
C GLN A 534 -13.41 -18.49 24.43
N LEU A 535 -12.81 -18.64 25.62
CA LEU A 535 -12.02 -19.83 25.95
C LEU A 535 -12.89 -21.10 25.86
N LEU A 536 -14.02 -21.12 26.57
CA LEU A 536 -14.90 -22.30 26.66
C LEU A 536 -15.54 -22.69 25.31
N LEU A 537 -15.78 -21.73 24.41
CA LEU A 537 -16.29 -22.01 23.06
C LEU A 537 -15.24 -22.63 22.12
N ASN A 538 -13.95 -22.44 22.40
CA ASN A 538 -12.83 -23.05 21.67
C ASN A 538 -12.25 -24.28 22.39
N ALA A 539 -12.99 -24.84 23.35
CA ALA A 539 -12.65 -26.06 24.06
C ALA A 539 -13.84 -27.02 24.10
N TRP A 540 -13.59 -28.32 23.99
CA TRP A 540 -14.60 -29.36 24.25
C TRP A 540 -14.44 -29.90 25.67
N LYS A 541 -15.47 -30.60 26.17
CA LYS A 541 -15.59 -30.97 27.58
C LYS A 541 -15.74 -32.48 27.75
N GLU A 542 -14.80 -33.06 28.49
CA GLU A 542 -14.86 -34.45 28.95
C GLU A 542 -15.27 -34.50 30.43
N THR A 543 -16.07 -35.49 30.81
CA THR A 543 -16.57 -35.68 32.18
C THR A 543 -16.25 -37.08 32.70
N ALA A 544 -15.31 -37.15 33.64
CA ALA A 544 -15.07 -38.32 34.47
C ALA A 544 -15.77 -38.17 35.83
N GLU A 545 -15.93 -39.29 36.57
CA GLU A 545 -16.80 -39.40 37.76
C GLU A 545 -16.57 -38.36 38.86
N ASN A 546 -15.39 -37.73 38.93
CA ASN A 546 -15.14 -36.59 39.83
C ASN A 546 -14.22 -35.49 39.24
N LYS A 547 -14.00 -35.48 37.92
CA LYS A 547 -13.11 -34.51 37.23
C LYS A 547 -13.70 -34.05 35.90
N ILE A 548 -13.57 -32.75 35.62
CA ILE A 548 -13.90 -32.19 34.31
C ILE A 548 -12.58 -31.84 33.61
N ILE A 549 -12.40 -32.35 32.39
CA ILE A 549 -11.28 -32.00 31.54
C ILE A 549 -11.80 -31.10 30.43
N LEU A 550 -11.14 -29.97 30.21
CA LEU A 550 -11.43 -29.04 29.13
C LEU A 550 -10.28 -29.09 28.12
N HIS A 551 -10.60 -29.61 26.94
CA HIS A 551 -9.67 -29.87 25.86
C HIS A 551 -9.61 -28.65 24.95
N LEU A 552 -8.57 -27.84 25.10
CA LEU A 552 -8.39 -26.54 24.44
C LEU A 552 -7.39 -26.66 23.29
N ARG A 553 -7.78 -26.21 22.10
CA ARG A 553 -6.91 -26.17 20.92
C ARG A 553 -5.65 -25.33 21.16
N SER A 554 -4.50 -25.80 20.67
CA SER A 554 -3.21 -25.12 20.81
C SER A 554 -3.23 -23.66 20.35
N HIS A 555 -3.97 -23.37 19.27
CA HIS A 555 -4.09 -22.03 18.69
C HIS A 555 -4.78 -20.99 19.61
N LYS A 556 -5.37 -21.40 20.75
CA LYS A 556 -5.94 -20.51 21.79
C LYS A 556 -5.20 -20.54 23.13
N GLN A 557 -4.02 -21.16 23.21
CA GLN A 557 -3.22 -21.29 24.44
C GLN A 557 -3.06 -19.98 25.23
N TYR A 558 -2.96 -18.82 24.55
CA TYR A 558 -2.81 -17.50 25.17
C TYR A 558 -4.00 -17.06 26.05
N LEU A 559 -5.16 -17.73 25.96
CA LEU A 559 -6.30 -17.51 26.85
C LEU A 559 -6.19 -18.29 28.17
N ASN A 560 -5.38 -19.35 28.21
CA ASN A 560 -5.23 -20.21 29.38
C ASN A 560 -4.33 -19.54 30.43
N THR A 561 -4.94 -19.07 31.52
CA THR A 561 -4.26 -18.48 32.68
C THR A 561 -4.80 -19.07 33.98
N GLU A 562 -3.99 -19.09 35.04
CA GLU A 562 -4.39 -19.63 36.34
C GLU A 562 -5.67 -18.96 36.88
N ASN A 563 -5.79 -17.64 36.71
CA ASN A 563 -6.99 -16.88 37.06
C ASN A 563 -8.23 -17.36 36.28
N THR A 564 -8.11 -17.62 34.97
CA THR A 564 -9.24 -18.17 34.19
C THR A 564 -9.62 -19.57 34.63
N CYS A 565 -8.65 -20.44 34.97
CA CYS A 565 -8.91 -21.79 35.49
C CYS A 565 -9.69 -21.73 36.81
N GLN A 566 -9.26 -20.87 37.75
CA GLN A 566 -9.95 -20.68 39.03
C GLN A 566 -11.39 -20.16 38.85
N ILE A 567 -11.61 -19.21 37.93
CA ILE A 567 -12.96 -18.68 37.65
C ILE A 567 -13.86 -19.75 37.02
N ILE A 568 -13.35 -20.53 36.07
CA ILE A 568 -14.08 -21.64 35.44
C ILE A 568 -14.42 -22.72 36.48
N GLN A 569 -13.46 -23.13 37.29
CA GLN A 569 -13.66 -24.15 38.33
C GLN A 569 -14.69 -23.69 39.39
N ASN A 570 -14.64 -22.43 39.83
CA ASN A 570 -15.61 -21.87 40.76
C ASN A 570 -17.02 -21.75 40.15
N ALA A 571 -17.14 -21.51 38.84
CA ALA A 571 -18.42 -21.49 38.15
C ALA A 571 -19.01 -22.90 37.95
N LEU A 572 -18.17 -23.89 37.64
CA LEU A 572 -18.60 -25.30 37.51
C LEU A 572 -18.99 -25.90 38.86
N ARG A 573 -18.23 -25.65 39.95
CA ARG A 573 -18.59 -26.07 41.31
C ARG A 573 -19.98 -25.59 41.74
N LYS A 574 -20.30 -24.32 41.45
CA LYS A 574 -21.63 -23.71 41.73
C LYS A 574 -22.80 -24.31 40.93
N LYS A 575 -22.53 -25.16 39.93
CA LYS A 575 -23.54 -25.70 39.00
C LYS A 575 -23.81 -27.20 39.19
N THR A 576 -23.00 -27.88 40.01
CA THR A 576 -23.03 -29.34 40.19
C THR A 576 -23.16 -29.75 41.66
N ASP A 577 -23.27 -28.79 42.59
CA ASP A 577 -23.30 -28.94 44.06
C ASP A 577 -22.17 -29.77 44.70
N ASN A 578 -21.17 -30.16 43.90
CA ASN A 578 -20.13 -31.10 44.27
C ASN A 578 -18.82 -30.35 44.59
N GLN A 579 -18.45 -30.30 45.86
CA GLN A 579 -17.37 -29.44 46.36
C GLN A 579 -15.96 -29.86 45.88
N PHE A 580 -15.80 -31.12 45.47
CA PHE A 580 -14.51 -31.74 45.15
C PHE A 580 -14.16 -31.77 43.65
N LEU A 581 -14.88 -31.01 42.81
CA LEU A 581 -14.56 -30.95 41.37
C LEU A 581 -13.18 -30.31 41.11
N GLU A 582 -12.31 -31.09 40.48
CA GLU A 582 -11.12 -30.63 39.76
C GLU A 582 -11.49 -30.27 38.31
N CYS A 583 -10.88 -29.20 37.79
CA CYS A 583 -11.10 -28.73 36.42
C CYS A 583 -9.75 -28.45 35.77
N ASN A 584 -9.29 -29.36 34.91
CA ASN A 584 -7.99 -29.28 34.25
C ASN A 584 -8.18 -28.87 32.79
N ILE A 585 -7.45 -27.84 32.35
CA ILE A 585 -7.40 -27.46 30.93
C ILE A 585 -6.20 -28.17 30.30
N ILE A 586 -6.49 -29.13 29.42
CA ILE A 586 -5.49 -29.92 28.69
C ILE A 586 -5.39 -29.37 27.25
N GLN A 587 -4.20 -29.47 26.65
CA GLN A 587 -3.98 -29.14 25.25
C GLN A 587 -4.32 -30.36 24.40
N ASP A 588 -5.28 -30.19 23.51
CA ASP A 588 -5.76 -31.25 22.63
C ASP A 588 -6.15 -30.66 21.27
N ASP A 589 -5.52 -31.19 20.23
CA ASP A 589 -5.76 -30.82 18.82
C ASP A 589 -6.46 -31.97 18.04
N ASP A 590 -7.02 -32.98 18.72
CA ASP A 590 -7.82 -34.02 18.05
C ASP A 590 -9.10 -33.43 17.46
N LEU A 591 -9.13 -33.36 16.12
CA LEU A 591 -10.22 -32.79 15.33
C LEU A 591 -11.44 -33.73 15.20
N THR A 592 -11.42 -34.89 15.86
CA THR A 592 -12.51 -35.88 15.87
C THR A 592 -13.71 -35.41 16.68
N VAL A 593 -13.47 -34.66 17.76
CA VAL A 593 -14.50 -33.99 18.57
C VAL A 593 -14.47 -32.50 18.25
N LEU A 594 -15.52 -32.00 17.59
CA LEU A 594 -15.64 -30.59 17.24
C LEU A 594 -15.96 -29.73 18.47
N THR A 595 -15.23 -28.64 18.66
CA THR A 595 -15.56 -27.61 19.66
C THR A 595 -16.80 -26.80 19.23
N PRO A 596 -17.48 -26.11 20.17
CA PRO A 596 -18.63 -25.27 19.85
C PRO A 596 -18.36 -24.22 18.75
N MET A 597 -17.15 -23.67 18.70
CA MET A 597 -16.73 -22.70 17.69
C MET A 597 -16.48 -23.35 16.32
N GLU A 598 -15.85 -24.53 16.27
CA GLU A 598 -15.65 -25.29 15.02
C GLU A 598 -16.99 -25.74 14.43
N LEU A 599 -17.94 -26.18 15.26
CA LEU A 599 -19.30 -26.53 14.84
C LEU A 599 -20.08 -25.31 14.31
N TYR A 600 -19.91 -24.12 14.92
CA TYR A 600 -20.45 -22.86 14.39
C TYR A 600 -19.86 -22.50 13.02
N HIS A 601 -18.54 -22.67 12.83
CA HIS A 601 -17.88 -22.40 11.55
C HIS A 601 -18.35 -23.34 10.43
N MET A 602 -18.46 -24.64 10.72
CA MET A 602 -18.98 -25.62 9.75
C MET A 602 -20.42 -25.32 9.34
N LEU A 603 -21.32 -25.07 10.30
CA LEU A 603 -22.71 -24.66 10.01
C LEU A 603 -22.76 -23.36 9.17
N TYR A 604 -21.88 -22.40 9.43
CA TYR A 604 -21.81 -21.17 8.64
C TYR A 604 -21.34 -21.41 7.20
N GLU A 605 -20.41 -22.34 6.97
CA GLU A 605 -20.00 -22.76 5.62
C GLU A 605 -21.09 -23.52 4.87
N GLU A 606 -21.82 -24.44 5.53
CA GLU A 606 -22.96 -25.12 4.92
C GLU A 606 -24.01 -24.11 4.41
N LYS A 607 -24.36 -23.12 5.24
CA LYS A 607 -25.30 -22.05 4.86
C LYS A 607 -24.74 -21.16 3.75
N LEU A 608 -23.43 -20.84 3.76
CA LEU A 608 -22.74 -20.10 2.69
C LEU A 608 -22.77 -20.84 1.35
N ALA A 609 -22.52 -22.15 1.35
CA ALA A 609 -22.54 -22.97 0.14
C ALA A 609 -23.95 -23.02 -0.47
N ILE A 610 -24.98 -23.21 0.37
CA ILE A 610 -26.39 -23.15 -0.04
C ILE A 610 -26.73 -21.76 -0.61
N ALA A 611 -26.28 -20.67 0.02
CA ALA A 611 -26.52 -19.31 -0.45
C ALA A 611 -25.81 -18.97 -1.78
N ARG A 612 -24.62 -19.54 -2.04
CA ARG A 612 -23.96 -19.45 -3.35
C ARG A 612 -24.73 -20.22 -4.41
N GLN A 613 -25.15 -21.45 -4.10
CA GLN A 613 -25.93 -22.29 -5.02
C GLN A 613 -27.30 -21.69 -5.34
N SER A 614 -28.01 -21.07 -4.39
CA SER A 614 -29.30 -20.43 -4.68
C SER A 614 -29.15 -19.20 -5.57
N ILE A 615 -28.11 -18.39 -5.35
CA ILE A 615 -27.78 -17.21 -6.16
C ILE A 615 -27.33 -17.59 -7.58
N GLU A 616 -26.58 -18.67 -7.74
CA GLU A 616 -26.14 -19.16 -9.06
C GLU A 616 -27.28 -19.79 -9.87
N ASN A 617 -28.25 -20.41 -9.19
CA ASN A 617 -29.44 -20.99 -9.81
C ASN A 617 -30.62 -20.01 -9.99
N ASP A 618 -30.53 -18.77 -9.49
CA ASP A 618 -31.59 -17.76 -9.64
C ASP A 618 -31.72 -17.30 -11.10
N THR A 619 -32.89 -17.51 -11.69
CA THR A 619 -33.22 -17.13 -13.07
C THR A 619 -33.14 -15.63 -13.30
N HIS A 620 -33.43 -14.80 -12.30
CA HIS A 620 -33.28 -13.35 -12.38
C HIS A 620 -31.80 -12.94 -12.43
N ILE A 621 -30.96 -13.57 -11.62
CA ILE A 621 -29.51 -13.30 -11.64
C ILE A 621 -28.89 -13.80 -12.95
N GLN A 622 -29.26 -15.01 -13.42
CA GLN A 622 -28.82 -15.53 -14.71
C GLN A 622 -29.24 -14.68 -15.91
N THR A 623 -30.43 -14.06 -15.87
CA THR A 623 -30.86 -13.12 -16.91
C THR A 623 -30.10 -11.79 -16.82
N LEU A 624 -29.86 -11.25 -15.62
CA LEU A 624 -29.04 -10.04 -15.45
C LEU A 624 -27.60 -10.23 -15.97
N ARG A 625 -26.96 -11.37 -15.66
CA ARG A 625 -25.62 -11.68 -16.21
C ARG A 625 -25.62 -11.72 -17.75
N LYS A 626 -26.65 -12.31 -18.36
CA LYS A 626 -26.81 -12.41 -19.84
C LYS A 626 -27.20 -11.11 -20.55
N PHE A 627 -27.88 -10.18 -19.87
CA PHE A 627 -28.32 -8.92 -20.48
C PHE A 627 -27.33 -7.75 -20.31
N PHE A 628 -26.40 -7.84 -19.36
CA PHE A 628 -25.48 -6.74 -19.01
C PHE A 628 -24.00 -7.14 -18.98
N ASP A 629 -23.64 -8.36 -19.43
CA ASP A 629 -22.29 -8.95 -19.26
C ASP A 629 -21.74 -8.79 -17.83
N ALA A 630 -22.63 -8.98 -16.85
CA ALA A 630 -22.34 -8.73 -15.45
C ALA A 630 -21.72 -9.95 -14.77
N ASP A 631 -20.61 -9.74 -14.06
CA ASP A 631 -20.00 -10.73 -13.19
C ASP A 631 -20.53 -10.66 -11.76
N LEU A 632 -20.60 -11.83 -11.11
CA LEU A 632 -21.08 -11.99 -9.75
C LEU A 632 -19.89 -12.20 -8.80
N ASP A 633 -19.64 -11.22 -7.92
CA ASP A 633 -18.61 -11.35 -6.89
C ASP A 633 -19.02 -12.38 -5.83
N GLN A 634 -18.50 -13.60 -5.94
CA GLN A 634 -18.73 -14.71 -5.02
C GLN A 634 -18.23 -14.45 -3.59
N ASN A 635 -17.44 -13.39 -3.36
CA ASN A 635 -16.99 -12.96 -2.03
C ASN A 635 -18.00 -12.01 -1.35
N SER A 636 -18.88 -11.37 -2.14
CA SER A 636 -19.98 -10.56 -1.63
C SER A 636 -21.15 -11.40 -1.10
N VAL A 637 -21.27 -12.66 -1.55
CA VAL A 637 -22.31 -13.59 -1.14
C VAL A 637 -22.20 -13.92 0.35
N ARG A 638 -23.33 -13.80 1.05
CA ARG A 638 -23.50 -14.15 2.46
C ARG A 638 -24.82 -14.92 2.61
N PRO A 639 -24.94 -15.83 3.58
CA PRO A 639 -26.23 -16.43 3.90
C PRO A 639 -27.16 -15.40 4.55
N LEU A 640 -28.44 -15.77 4.68
CA LEU A 640 -29.50 -15.06 5.41
C LEU A 640 -30.18 -15.99 6.41
#